data_AF-A0A9W6SPV0-F1
#
_entry.id   AF-A0A9W6SPV0-F1
#
_cell.length_a   1.000
_cell.length_b   1.000
_cell.length_c   1.000
_cell.angle_alpha   90.00
_cell.angle_beta   90.00
_cell.angle_gamma   90.00
#
_symmetry.space_group_name_H-M   'P 1'
#
loop_
_entity.id
_entity.type
_entity.pdbx_description
1 polymer ?
#
loop_
_entity_poly.entity_id
_entity_poly.type
_entity_poly.pdbx_seq_one_letter_code
_entity_poly.pdbx_strand_id
1 'polypeptide(L)'
;MEDSAEAKLVKLSAQHKARTDDHIGTEHLLLALLDPGGSEPWRSVARALAERDITHLKVEHVLRTELQRFEYGSRRGQYTANLAKVLSLAESEAVALGSPQVDSSHLLLALVRHWQGRAMYALDHLGHDQDGMRRVALAALPRPIVPPDVLSPLRNESSVTESYEEADVTAWPTTTEPASPTGTTPMDWMGEEQARAVSVPPTWIGRFLTPVTGADAMAAEDEVERLYRVLIRAHASNAVLLARPGMDAMSVLKGLARRVEERRVANPLQDTVIRHLDWAAIARETYGGDAFYRELRRILTDLSGKRALLAISDAPVYLDFANPRRPGSVTAHLWALMESGALQVALILTPDEYETAKAALTRNLFGTVQVVEPTIERTTDIVRARVPDFARRYKVHIPPETLEAAVVLADRHVTDRFQPAKSIELLSIACAEVAPMVATGRIETVTPEVVRAALAHELSRDIAGLRLPGEAAPAAPPAPSRDRLPVRTESYALLVGTAHYDDPALEPLESVAANLTGLGEVLAHPEHGGFDPSRVTTLLNPSRHEFRAKLKELSAIATDTFLLYFAGHGLADPYTPALYLGVRDAESLDPADTALPYATVGRHLESGPARNKILVLDCCFSGRALDGTMGPGDGPIRTPDIGGTYILTASAATQPALAPPGETHTAFTGALLELFTEGVDSPAEFIHPVREFARLTELVRARASQQDPQQRNTNTIGELGLVRNRRYRAVSR
;
A
#
# COMPACT_ATOMS: atom_id res chain seq x y z
N MET A 1 -35.94 -14.44 13.57
CA MET A 1 -34.66 -15.02 13.14
C MET A 1 -34.92 -15.72 11.82
N GLU A 2 -34.69 -15.07 10.69
CA GLU A 2 -34.57 -15.69 9.36
C GLU A 2 -34.53 -14.59 8.30
N ASP A 3 -33.32 -14.22 7.85
CA ASP A 3 -32.98 -13.84 6.47
C ASP A 3 -31.55 -13.25 6.42
N SER A 4 -30.55 -14.08 6.69
CA SER A 4 -29.15 -13.74 6.33
C SER A 4 -28.99 -13.84 4.81
N ALA A 5 -28.17 -12.97 4.21
CA ALA A 5 -27.75 -13.05 2.81
C ALA A 5 -27.18 -14.44 2.44
N GLU A 6 -26.52 -15.10 3.39
CA GLU A 6 -26.06 -16.49 3.25
C GLU A 6 -27.21 -17.47 3.08
N ALA A 7 -28.30 -17.33 3.85
CA ALA A 7 -29.45 -18.25 3.80
C ALA A 7 -30.19 -18.14 2.45
N LYS A 8 -30.24 -16.94 1.85
CA LYS A 8 -30.81 -16.71 0.51
C LYS A 8 -29.89 -17.19 -0.60
N LEU A 9 -28.58 -16.95 -0.51
CA LEU A 9 -27.59 -17.49 -1.44
C LEU A 9 -27.54 -19.02 -1.43
N VAL A 10 -27.68 -19.64 -0.25
CA VAL A 10 -27.79 -21.09 -0.10
C VAL A 10 -29.10 -21.61 -0.73
N LYS A 11 -30.24 -20.92 -0.55
CA LYS A 11 -31.52 -21.27 -1.21
C LYS A 11 -31.47 -21.15 -2.73
N LEU A 12 -30.82 -20.11 -3.26
CA LEU A 12 -30.65 -19.86 -4.70
C LEU A 12 -29.65 -20.84 -5.34
N SER A 13 -28.57 -21.19 -4.62
CA SER A 13 -27.67 -22.27 -5.02
C SER A 13 -28.38 -23.62 -5.07
N ALA A 14 -29.43 -23.81 -4.25
CA ALA A 14 -30.29 -25.00 -4.28
C ALA A 14 -31.34 -24.95 -5.41
N GLN A 15 -31.79 -23.77 -5.83
CA GLN A 15 -32.74 -23.59 -6.95
C GLN A 15 -32.08 -23.74 -8.32
N HIS A 16 -30.84 -23.30 -8.49
CA HIS A 16 -30.04 -23.56 -9.70
C HIS A 16 -29.43 -24.98 -9.75
N LYS A 17 -29.60 -25.76 -8.67
CA LYS A 17 -29.14 -27.14 -8.57
C LYS A 17 -30.06 -28.10 -9.34
N ALA A 18 -29.96 -28.08 -10.66
CA ALA A 18 -30.41 -29.21 -11.48
C ALA A 18 -29.70 -29.40 -12.82
N ARG A 19 -28.81 -28.51 -13.27
CA ARG A 19 -28.06 -28.76 -14.51
C ARG A 19 -26.60 -28.29 -14.40
N THR A 20 -25.72 -29.30 -14.45
CA THR A 20 -24.32 -29.32 -14.95
C THR A 20 -23.13 -28.83 -14.13
N ASP A 21 -23.23 -27.91 -13.15
CA ASP A 21 -22.01 -27.38 -12.50
C ASP A 21 -21.73 -27.98 -11.11
N ASP A 22 -20.48 -28.40 -10.86
CA ASP A 22 -20.02 -29.02 -9.61
C ASP A 22 -19.63 -27.99 -8.52
N HIS A 23 -19.59 -26.68 -8.82
CA HIS A 23 -19.16 -25.60 -7.92
C HIS A 23 -20.07 -24.37 -7.98
N ILE A 24 -20.02 -23.52 -6.96
CA ILE A 24 -20.75 -22.24 -6.95
C ILE A 24 -19.73 -21.10 -7.09
N GLY A 25 -19.78 -20.43 -8.24
CA GLY A 25 -18.89 -19.33 -8.64
C GLY A 25 -19.54 -17.95 -8.63
N THR A 26 -18.74 -16.92 -8.90
CA THR A 26 -19.19 -15.51 -9.01
C THR A 26 -20.33 -15.32 -10.02
N GLU A 27 -20.35 -16.09 -11.10
CA GLU A 27 -21.36 -16.09 -12.16
C GLU A 27 -22.74 -16.50 -11.64
N HIS A 28 -22.78 -17.43 -10.68
CA HIS A 28 -24.03 -17.85 -10.04
C HIS A 28 -24.60 -16.74 -9.15
N LEU A 29 -23.72 -15.97 -8.49
CA LEU A 29 -24.11 -14.79 -7.73
C LEU A 29 -24.63 -13.68 -8.65
N LEU A 30 -23.97 -13.42 -9.79
CA LEU A 30 -24.44 -12.42 -10.75
C LEU A 30 -25.81 -12.79 -11.35
N LEU A 31 -26.00 -14.05 -11.76
CA LEU A 31 -27.30 -14.54 -12.23
C LEU A 31 -28.39 -14.42 -11.16
N ALA A 32 -28.05 -14.67 -9.89
CA ALA A 32 -28.97 -14.50 -8.76
C ALA A 32 -29.33 -13.02 -8.50
N LEU A 33 -28.42 -12.07 -8.74
CA LEU A 33 -28.70 -10.64 -8.63
C LEU A 33 -29.59 -10.12 -9.77
N LEU A 34 -29.68 -10.86 -10.89
CA LEU A 34 -30.52 -10.54 -12.04
C LEU A 34 -31.94 -11.11 -11.93
N ASP A 35 -32.24 -11.92 -10.91
CA ASP A 35 -33.56 -12.51 -10.71
C ASP A 35 -34.55 -11.49 -10.09
N PRO A 36 -35.65 -11.14 -10.79
CA PRO A 36 -36.64 -10.19 -10.29
C PRO A 36 -37.53 -10.75 -9.16
N GLY A 37 -37.45 -12.05 -8.84
CA GLY A 37 -38.29 -12.72 -7.85
C GLY A 37 -38.01 -12.39 -6.37
N GLY A 38 -36.98 -11.58 -6.08
CA GLY A 38 -36.48 -11.30 -4.72
C GLY A 38 -37.20 -10.18 -3.95
N SER A 39 -36.67 -9.86 -2.76
CA SER A 39 -37.06 -8.72 -1.90
C SER A 39 -36.77 -7.36 -2.57
N GLU A 40 -37.30 -6.25 -2.03
CA GLU A 40 -37.14 -4.91 -2.65
C GLU A 40 -35.69 -4.51 -2.96
N PRO A 41 -34.69 -4.75 -2.08
CA PRO A 41 -33.28 -4.50 -2.42
C PRO A 41 -32.79 -5.30 -3.64
N TRP A 42 -33.31 -6.52 -3.82
CA TRP A 42 -32.96 -7.38 -4.95
C TRP A 42 -33.55 -6.87 -6.25
N ARG A 43 -34.81 -6.41 -6.21
CA ARG A 43 -35.48 -5.80 -7.37
C ARG A 43 -34.85 -4.48 -7.79
N SER A 44 -34.36 -3.69 -6.83
CA SER A 44 -33.61 -2.46 -7.11
C SER A 44 -32.34 -2.75 -7.90
N VAL A 45 -31.55 -3.72 -7.44
CA VAL A 45 -30.33 -4.18 -8.13
C VAL A 45 -30.63 -4.78 -9.50
N ALA A 46 -31.61 -5.68 -9.60
CA ALA A 46 -32.00 -6.28 -10.88
C ALA A 46 -32.45 -5.22 -11.90
N ARG A 47 -33.18 -4.19 -11.46
CA ARG A 47 -33.61 -3.06 -12.30
C ARG A 47 -32.43 -2.23 -12.78
N ALA A 48 -31.52 -1.87 -11.87
CA ALA A 48 -30.33 -1.09 -12.20
C ALA A 48 -29.41 -1.80 -13.21
N LEU A 49 -29.30 -3.13 -13.10
CA LEU A 49 -28.58 -3.96 -14.08
C LEU A 49 -29.33 -4.00 -15.43
N ALA A 50 -30.64 -4.19 -15.41
CA ALA A 50 -31.47 -4.21 -16.63
C ALA A 50 -31.47 -2.87 -17.38
N GLU A 51 -31.42 -1.74 -16.69
CA GLU A 51 -31.28 -0.39 -17.27
C GLU A 51 -29.97 -0.21 -18.04
N ARG A 52 -28.96 -1.03 -17.74
CA ARG A 52 -27.69 -1.10 -18.49
C ARG A 52 -27.65 -2.23 -19.50
N ASP A 53 -28.80 -2.80 -19.83
CA ASP A 53 -28.92 -3.88 -20.80
C ASP A 53 -28.26 -5.20 -20.33
N ILE A 54 -27.99 -5.33 -19.03
CA ILE A 54 -27.48 -6.54 -18.39
C ILE A 54 -28.68 -7.37 -17.96
N THR A 55 -28.95 -8.44 -18.70
CA THR A 55 -30.10 -9.33 -18.46
C THR A 55 -29.63 -10.77 -18.25
N HIS A 56 -30.44 -11.56 -17.54
CA HIS A 56 -30.14 -12.98 -17.30
C HIS A 56 -29.82 -13.73 -18.59
N LEU A 57 -30.59 -13.50 -19.66
CA LEU A 57 -30.40 -14.15 -20.97
C LEU A 57 -29.06 -13.79 -21.62
N LYS A 58 -28.61 -12.53 -21.50
CA LYS A 58 -27.34 -12.07 -22.09
C LYS A 58 -26.14 -12.62 -21.33
N VAL A 59 -26.20 -12.57 -20.01
CA VAL A 59 -25.15 -13.14 -19.15
C VAL A 59 -25.06 -14.65 -19.36
N GLU A 60 -26.19 -15.37 -19.35
CA GLU A 60 -26.22 -16.81 -19.61
C GLU A 60 -25.72 -17.16 -21.02
N HIS A 61 -26.02 -16.35 -22.03
CA HIS A 61 -25.49 -16.54 -23.38
C HIS A 61 -23.96 -16.49 -23.38
N VAL A 62 -23.36 -15.43 -22.83
CA VAL A 62 -21.90 -15.27 -22.73
C VAL A 62 -21.28 -16.43 -21.93
N LEU A 63 -21.89 -16.80 -20.81
CA LEU A 63 -21.43 -17.92 -19.97
C LEU A 63 -21.50 -19.29 -20.69
N ARG A 64 -22.38 -19.46 -21.68
CA ARG A 64 -22.58 -20.73 -22.39
C ARG A 64 -21.81 -20.82 -23.72
N THR A 65 -21.58 -19.70 -24.40
CA THR A 65 -20.89 -19.65 -25.70
C THR A 65 -19.40 -19.43 -25.56
N GLU A 66 -18.96 -18.56 -24.65
CA GLU A 66 -17.56 -18.13 -24.54
C GLU A 66 -16.79 -18.87 -23.44
N LEU A 67 -17.49 -19.56 -22.53
CA LEU A 67 -16.92 -20.10 -21.29
C LEU A 67 -16.93 -21.63 -21.17
N GLN A 68 -16.98 -22.37 -22.30
CA GLN A 68 -16.96 -23.84 -22.32
C GLN A 68 -15.63 -24.50 -21.88
N ARG A 69 -14.61 -23.73 -21.49
CA ARG A 69 -13.24 -24.23 -21.22
C ARG A 69 -12.74 -24.10 -19.77
N PHE A 70 -13.54 -23.58 -18.85
CA PHE A 70 -13.13 -23.47 -17.44
C PHE A 70 -13.52 -24.72 -16.66
N GLU A 71 -12.73 -25.79 -16.72
CA GLU A 71 -12.85 -26.92 -15.79
C GLU A 71 -12.17 -26.57 -14.45
N TYR A 72 -12.98 -26.53 -13.37
CA TYR A 72 -12.46 -26.39 -12.01
C TYR A 72 -12.10 -27.76 -11.43
N GLY A 73 -10.81 -28.02 -11.22
CA GLY A 73 -10.35 -29.18 -10.45
C GLY A 73 -10.53 -28.97 -8.95
N SER A 74 -11.70 -29.31 -8.38
CA SER A 74 -11.91 -29.57 -6.93
C SER A 74 -13.35 -30.05 -6.62
N ARG A 75 -13.69 -30.35 -5.36
CA ARG A 75 -14.88 -31.15 -4.95
C ARG A 75 -16.25 -30.46 -5.11
N ARG A 76 -17.28 -31.27 -5.40
CA ARG A 76 -18.71 -30.93 -5.50
C ARG A 76 -19.24 -30.06 -4.34
N GLY A 77 -19.84 -28.92 -4.65
CA GLY A 77 -20.66 -28.11 -3.73
C GLY A 77 -19.94 -27.05 -2.90
N GLN A 78 -18.67 -26.73 -3.18
CA GLN A 78 -17.93 -25.65 -2.51
C GLN A 78 -17.96 -24.34 -3.31
N TYR A 79 -17.84 -23.21 -2.60
CA TYR A 79 -17.64 -21.89 -3.20
C TYR A 79 -16.26 -21.80 -3.87
N THR A 80 -16.19 -21.16 -5.03
CA THR A 80 -14.90 -20.78 -5.64
C THR A 80 -14.16 -19.78 -4.75
N ALA A 81 -12.81 -19.73 -4.82
CA ALA A 81 -12.01 -18.79 -4.05
C ALA A 81 -12.42 -17.32 -4.30
N ASN A 82 -12.78 -16.98 -5.54
CA ASN A 82 -13.29 -15.66 -5.91
C ASN A 82 -14.64 -15.36 -5.26
N LEU A 83 -15.58 -16.32 -5.25
CA LEU A 83 -16.85 -16.13 -4.58
C LEU A 83 -16.67 -15.99 -3.06
N ALA A 84 -15.82 -16.80 -2.43
CA ALA A 84 -15.52 -16.69 -1.01
C ALA A 84 -14.95 -15.30 -0.65
N LYS A 85 -14.10 -14.74 -1.52
CA LYS A 85 -13.56 -13.39 -1.35
C LYS A 85 -14.63 -12.30 -1.52
N VAL A 86 -15.52 -12.44 -2.50
CA VAL A 86 -16.65 -11.52 -2.72
C VAL A 86 -17.58 -11.49 -1.50
N LEU A 87 -17.91 -12.64 -0.91
CA LEU A 87 -18.77 -12.71 0.28
C LEU A 87 -18.13 -12.00 1.48
N SER A 88 -16.84 -12.21 1.72
CA SER A 88 -16.10 -11.50 2.77
C SER A 88 -16.05 -9.97 2.55
N LEU A 89 -15.97 -9.53 1.29
CA LEU A 89 -16.02 -8.11 0.96
C LEU A 89 -17.42 -7.52 1.14
N ALA A 90 -18.49 -8.28 0.90
CA ALA A 90 -19.86 -7.80 1.06
C ALA A 90 -20.19 -7.45 2.52
N GLU A 91 -19.63 -8.18 3.48
CA GLU A 91 -19.71 -7.83 4.91
C GLU A 91 -19.02 -6.50 5.20
N SER A 92 -17.84 -6.28 4.61
CA SER A 92 -17.10 -5.03 4.75
C SER A 92 -17.84 -3.85 4.12
N GLU A 93 -18.52 -4.04 2.98
CA GLU A 93 -19.35 -3.02 2.34
C GLU A 93 -20.59 -2.68 3.17
N ALA A 94 -21.23 -3.68 3.80
CA ALA A 94 -22.37 -3.44 4.69
C ALA A 94 -21.96 -2.61 5.92
N VAL A 95 -20.81 -2.92 6.52
CA VAL A 95 -20.24 -2.15 7.62
C VAL A 95 -19.90 -0.72 7.18
N ALA A 96 -19.28 -0.57 6.00
CA ALA A 96 -18.91 0.74 5.47
C ALA A 96 -20.12 1.65 5.19
N LEU A 97 -21.25 1.06 4.77
CA LEU A 97 -22.50 1.77 4.51
C LEU A 97 -23.41 1.91 5.74
N GLY A 98 -22.98 1.41 6.90
CA GLY A 98 -23.78 1.46 8.14
C GLY A 98 -25.03 0.57 8.10
N SER A 99 -25.06 -0.41 7.20
CA SER A 99 -26.17 -1.34 7.05
C SER A 99 -26.09 -2.44 8.11
N PRO A 100 -27.17 -2.72 8.86
CA PRO A 100 -27.14 -3.72 9.93
C PRO A 100 -27.06 -5.16 9.42
N GLN A 101 -27.29 -5.39 8.12
CA GLN A 101 -27.24 -6.68 7.45
C GLN A 101 -26.72 -6.52 6.03
N VAL A 102 -26.04 -7.55 5.51
CA VAL A 102 -25.65 -7.65 4.09
C VAL A 102 -26.91 -7.84 3.24
N ASP A 103 -27.04 -7.06 2.17
CA ASP A 103 -28.11 -7.16 1.18
C ASP A 103 -27.54 -7.30 -0.25
N SER A 104 -28.43 -7.40 -1.25
CA SER A 104 -28.07 -7.52 -2.67
C SER A 104 -27.22 -6.38 -3.22
N SER A 105 -27.36 -5.17 -2.68
CA SER A 105 -26.58 -3.99 -3.10
C SER A 105 -25.13 -4.13 -2.64
N HIS A 106 -24.93 -4.60 -1.40
CA HIS A 106 -23.60 -4.89 -0.86
C HIS A 106 -22.93 -6.05 -1.59
N LEU A 107 -23.70 -7.08 -1.98
CA LEU A 107 -23.21 -8.19 -2.80
C LEU A 107 -22.76 -7.71 -4.18
N LEU A 108 -23.53 -6.83 -4.83
CA LEU A 108 -23.13 -6.24 -6.11
C LEU A 108 -21.90 -5.34 -5.96
N LEU A 109 -21.84 -4.50 -4.91
CA LEU A 109 -20.67 -3.66 -4.63
C LEU A 109 -19.41 -4.49 -4.39
N ALA A 110 -19.52 -5.58 -3.64
CA ALA A 110 -18.41 -6.49 -3.40
C ALA A 110 -17.97 -7.23 -4.66
N LEU A 111 -18.92 -7.62 -5.52
CA LEU A 111 -18.65 -8.22 -6.82
C LEU A 111 -17.87 -7.24 -7.71
N VAL A 112 -18.25 -5.97 -7.73
CA VAL A 112 -17.56 -4.93 -8.51
C VAL A 112 -16.20 -4.56 -7.91
N ARG A 113 -16.07 -4.57 -6.58
CA ARG A 113 -14.79 -4.31 -5.89
C ARG A 113 -13.78 -5.41 -6.14
N HIS A 114 -14.23 -6.67 -6.20
CA HIS A 114 -13.42 -7.83 -6.57
C HIS A 114 -13.65 -8.18 -8.04
N TRP A 115 -13.09 -7.36 -8.95
CA TRP A 115 -13.25 -7.49 -10.40
C TRP A 115 -12.49 -8.69 -10.99
N GLN A 116 -12.76 -9.89 -10.47
CA GLN A 116 -12.17 -11.15 -10.89
C GLN A 116 -13.24 -12.27 -10.92
N GLY A 117 -13.07 -13.23 -11.83
CA GLY A 117 -13.96 -14.40 -11.97
C GLY A 117 -14.96 -14.29 -13.12
N ARG A 118 -15.74 -15.36 -13.33
CA ARG A 118 -16.62 -15.52 -14.51
C ARG A 118 -17.75 -14.49 -14.59
N ALA A 119 -18.21 -13.95 -13.46
CA ALA A 119 -19.18 -12.85 -13.48
C ALA A 119 -18.59 -11.59 -14.12
N MET A 120 -17.35 -11.26 -13.79
CA MET A 120 -16.69 -10.05 -14.27
C MET A 120 -16.32 -10.19 -15.74
N TYR A 121 -15.85 -11.38 -16.13
CA TYR A 121 -15.69 -11.74 -17.54
C TYR A 121 -16.99 -11.51 -18.34
N ALA A 122 -18.14 -11.98 -17.82
CA ALA A 122 -19.42 -11.82 -18.50
C ALA A 122 -19.84 -10.35 -18.61
N LEU A 123 -19.59 -9.51 -17.59
CA LEU A 123 -19.89 -8.08 -17.65
C LEU A 123 -18.97 -7.32 -18.62
N ASP A 124 -17.69 -7.64 -18.61
CA ASP A 124 -16.69 -7.06 -19.52
C ASP A 124 -17.00 -7.40 -20.99
N HIS A 125 -17.41 -8.64 -21.27
CA HIS A 125 -17.85 -9.08 -22.60
C HIS A 125 -19.15 -8.43 -23.07
N LEU A 126 -19.99 -7.99 -22.15
CA LEU A 126 -21.17 -7.18 -22.45
C LEU A 126 -20.83 -5.69 -22.60
N GLY A 127 -19.56 -5.30 -22.48
CA GLY A 127 -19.07 -3.94 -22.68
C GLY A 127 -19.12 -3.08 -21.42
N HIS A 128 -19.12 -3.68 -20.24
CA HIS A 128 -19.16 -2.95 -18.96
C HIS A 128 -17.83 -3.01 -18.23
N ASP A 129 -17.30 -1.84 -17.87
CA ASP A 129 -16.10 -1.68 -17.07
C ASP A 129 -16.41 -1.61 -15.56
N GLN A 130 -15.36 -1.76 -14.74
CA GLN A 130 -15.47 -1.76 -13.28
C GLN A 130 -16.09 -0.46 -12.75
N ASP A 131 -15.66 0.69 -13.27
CA ASP A 131 -16.15 2.00 -12.83
C ASP A 131 -17.59 2.28 -13.25
N GLY A 132 -18.00 1.82 -14.44
CA GLY A 132 -19.37 1.84 -14.90
C GLY A 132 -20.28 1.01 -14.01
N MET A 133 -19.86 -0.21 -13.68
CA MET A 133 -20.61 -1.11 -12.80
C MET A 133 -20.64 -0.64 -11.35
N ARG A 134 -19.59 0.04 -10.88
CA ARG A 134 -19.56 0.65 -9.54
C ARG A 134 -20.64 1.72 -9.41
N ARG A 135 -20.81 2.55 -10.46
CA ARG A 135 -21.89 3.55 -10.50
C ARG A 135 -23.28 2.92 -10.51
N VAL A 136 -23.46 1.81 -11.22
CA VAL A 136 -24.72 1.04 -11.22
C VAL A 136 -25.03 0.48 -9.84
N ALA A 137 -24.03 -0.11 -9.19
CA ALA A 137 -24.15 -0.67 -7.85
C ALA A 137 -24.51 0.40 -6.80
N LEU A 138 -23.87 1.57 -6.86
CA LEU A 138 -24.18 2.70 -5.99
C LEU A 138 -25.57 3.30 -6.26
N ALA A 139 -25.99 3.36 -7.52
CA ALA A 139 -27.33 3.85 -7.89
C ALA A 139 -28.45 2.90 -7.44
N ALA A 140 -28.15 1.60 -7.28
CA ALA A 140 -29.10 0.58 -6.85
C ALA A 140 -29.37 0.55 -5.33
N LEU A 141 -28.60 1.30 -4.53
CA LEU A 141 -28.77 1.36 -3.07
C LEU A 141 -30.18 1.85 -2.70
N PRO A 142 -30.84 1.21 -1.71
CA PRO A 142 -32.19 1.59 -1.30
C PRO A 142 -32.21 3.02 -0.75
N ARG A 143 -33.05 3.89 -1.32
CA ARG A 143 -33.39 5.18 -0.71
C ARG A 143 -34.25 4.91 0.54
N PRO A 144 -34.05 5.65 1.65
CA PRO A 144 -34.89 5.45 2.83
C PRO A 144 -36.36 5.79 2.52
N ILE A 145 -37.26 4.86 2.85
CA ILE A 145 -38.71 5.07 2.82
C ILE A 145 -39.05 6.06 3.94
N VAL A 146 -39.39 7.28 3.56
CA VAL A 146 -39.97 8.26 4.49
C VAL A 146 -41.40 7.82 4.82
N PRO A 147 -41.80 7.65 6.09
CA PRO A 147 -43.19 7.37 6.45
C PRO A 147 -44.13 8.46 5.92
N PRO A 148 -45.38 8.13 5.51
CA PRO A 148 -46.27 9.09 4.82
C PRO A 148 -46.71 10.32 5.63
N ASP A 149 -46.35 10.43 6.91
CA ASP A 149 -46.94 11.43 7.81
C ASP A 149 -46.07 12.68 8.03
N VAL A 150 -45.06 12.90 7.19
CA VAL A 150 -44.25 14.13 7.24
C VAL A 150 -44.26 14.86 5.90
N LEU A 151 -45.44 14.98 5.26
CA LEU A 151 -45.62 15.91 4.14
C LEU A 151 -47.05 16.48 4.10
N SER A 152 -47.25 17.65 4.72
CA SER A 152 -47.94 18.83 4.14
C SER A 152 -48.13 19.92 5.21
N PRO A 153 -48.14 21.24 4.87
CA PRO A 153 -48.45 21.78 3.55
C PRO A 153 -47.43 22.81 3.03
N LEU A 154 -46.79 22.51 1.90
CA LEU A 154 -46.57 23.50 0.84
C LEU A 154 -46.90 22.79 -0.48
N ARG A 155 -48.22 22.67 -0.74
CA ARG A 155 -48.79 22.26 -2.02
C ARG A 155 -49.51 23.47 -2.61
N ASN A 156 -48.79 24.20 -3.45
CA ASN A 156 -49.21 25.08 -4.55
C ASN A 156 -47.90 25.75 -4.99
N GLU A 157 -47.39 25.58 -6.20
CA GLU A 157 -48.12 25.65 -7.46
C GLU A 157 -47.74 24.53 -8.43
N SER A 158 -48.75 24.17 -9.22
CA SER A 158 -48.72 23.14 -10.25
C SER A 158 -48.03 23.64 -11.51
N SER A 159 -47.24 22.76 -12.11
CA SER A 159 -47.14 22.52 -13.55
C SER A 159 -47.08 23.73 -14.49
N VAL A 160 -45.86 24.08 -14.91
CA VAL A 160 -45.61 24.41 -16.32
C VAL A 160 -44.50 23.50 -16.81
N THR A 161 -44.89 22.51 -17.60
CA THR A 161 -44.05 21.84 -18.58
C THR A 161 -43.60 22.88 -19.60
N GLU A 162 -42.31 23.04 -19.84
CA GLU A 162 -41.86 23.49 -21.15
C GLU A 162 -40.41 23.08 -21.44
N SER A 163 -40.26 22.68 -22.69
CA SER A 163 -39.15 22.07 -23.38
C SER A 163 -37.99 23.02 -23.65
N TYR A 164 -36.84 22.42 -23.92
CA TYR A 164 -35.64 23.03 -24.50
C TYR A 164 -35.93 23.99 -25.66
N GLU A 165 -35.27 25.16 -25.66
CA GLU A 165 -34.68 25.76 -26.85
C GLU A 165 -33.55 26.74 -26.48
N GLU A 166 -32.48 26.69 -27.27
CA GLU A 166 -31.27 27.51 -27.19
C GLU A 166 -31.54 28.99 -27.51
N ALA A 167 -30.88 29.91 -26.82
CA ALA A 167 -30.49 31.19 -27.42
C ALA A 167 -29.26 31.80 -26.72
N ASP A 168 -28.32 32.16 -27.58
CA ASP A 168 -27.06 32.87 -27.39
C ASP A 168 -27.26 34.33 -26.89
N VAL A 169 -26.14 35.06 -26.77
CA VAL A 169 -25.97 36.54 -26.68
C VAL A 169 -25.41 37.08 -25.35
N THR A 170 -24.07 37.06 -25.28
CA THR A 170 -23.13 38.20 -25.06
C THR A 170 -23.50 39.46 -24.23
N ALA A 171 -22.52 39.88 -23.40
CA ALA A 171 -22.07 41.26 -23.09
C ALA A 171 -22.74 42.15 -21.98
N TRP A 172 -22.16 42.14 -20.76
CA TRP A 172 -21.57 43.22 -19.89
C TRP A 172 -22.26 44.62 -19.79
N PRO A 173 -22.29 45.37 -18.64
CA PRO A 173 -21.08 45.90 -17.96
C PRO A 173 -21.14 46.25 -16.43
N THR A 174 -20.05 46.88 -16.00
CA THR A 174 -19.43 47.29 -14.71
C THR A 174 -20.10 48.32 -13.77
N THR A 175 -19.69 48.22 -12.48
CA THR A 175 -19.48 49.24 -11.40
C THR A 175 -20.62 50.14 -10.88
N THR A 176 -20.90 50.06 -9.57
CA THR A 176 -20.84 51.19 -8.60
C THR A 176 -21.01 50.73 -7.13
N GLU A 177 -20.14 51.21 -6.23
CA GLU A 177 -20.29 51.24 -4.75
C GLU A 177 -20.52 52.72 -4.30
N PRO A 178 -20.74 53.05 -3.01
CA PRO A 178 -21.68 52.51 -2.01
C PRO A 178 -22.44 53.67 -1.29
N ALA A 179 -23.40 53.37 -0.38
CA ALA A 179 -23.90 54.37 0.57
C ALA A 179 -24.39 53.73 1.90
N SER A 180 -23.90 54.27 3.02
CA SER A 180 -24.42 54.08 4.39
C SER A 180 -25.31 55.25 4.81
N PRO A 181 -26.20 55.06 5.81
CA PRO A 181 -26.19 55.91 7.03
C PRO A 181 -26.41 55.08 8.32
N THR A 182 -25.62 55.23 9.41
CA THR A 182 -25.75 56.18 10.57
C THR A 182 -27.18 56.31 11.12
N GLY A 183 -27.53 56.25 12.41
CA GLY A 183 -26.89 56.13 13.74
C GLY A 183 -28.06 55.97 14.76
N THR A 184 -27.88 55.56 16.02
CA THR A 184 -27.82 56.48 17.18
C THR A 184 -27.43 55.77 18.50
N THR A 185 -26.26 56.16 19.03
CA THR A 185 -25.91 56.63 20.40
C THR A 185 -26.11 55.81 21.71
N PRO A 186 -25.29 56.12 22.76
CA PRO A 186 -24.67 55.14 23.67
C PRO A 186 -24.83 55.42 25.21
N MET A 187 -24.13 54.61 26.01
CA MET A 187 -23.76 54.72 27.46
C MET A 187 -24.79 54.31 28.52
N ASP A 188 -24.45 53.27 29.31
CA ASP A 188 -24.04 53.47 30.71
C ASP A 188 -23.39 52.20 31.33
N TRP A 189 -22.50 52.46 32.30
CA TRP A 189 -21.87 51.54 33.29
C TRP A 189 -20.52 50.87 32.92
N MET A 190 -19.44 51.54 33.33
CA MET A 190 -18.16 50.92 33.66
C MET A 190 -18.22 50.29 35.05
N GLY A 191 -17.81 49.02 35.15
CA GLY A 191 -17.48 48.32 36.39
C GLY A 191 -16.51 47.17 36.08
N GLU A 192 -15.30 47.30 36.60
CA GLU A 192 -14.07 46.50 36.45
C GLU A 192 -14.17 44.99 36.15
N GLU A 193 -13.43 44.63 35.09
CA GLU A 193 -12.53 43.48 34.91
C GLU A 193 -12.80 42.16 35.64
N GLN A 194 -13.42 41.24 34.90
CA GLN A 194 -12.95 39.85 34.78
C GLN A 194 -13.24 39.39 33.36
N ALA A 195 -12.18 39.04 32.62
CA ALA A 195 -12.24 38.54 31.25
C ALA A 195 -13.04 37.23 31.16
N ARG A 196 -14.38 37.35 31.13
CA ARG A 196 -15.30 36.32 30.68
C ARG A 196 -15.43 36.44 29.17
N ALA A 197 -15.23 35.30 28.52
CA ALA A 197 -15.56 35.03 27.13
C ALA A 197 -16.77 35.85 26.67
N VAL A 198 -16.54 36.78 25.75
CA VAL A 198 -17.59 37.33 24.92
C VAL A 198 -18.13 36.14 24.14
N SER A 199 -19.35 35.74 24.52
CA SER A 199 -20.16 34.77 23.80
C SER A 199 -20.48 35.32 22.42
N VAL A 200 -19.56 35.12 21.48
CA VAL A 200 -19.84 35.21 20.04
C VAL A 200 -20.83 34.08 19.72
N PRO A 201 -21.96 34.32 19.03
CA PRO A 201 -22.84 33.24 18.59
C PRO A 201 -21.99 32.24 17.80
N PRO A 202 -22.14 30.91 18.00
CA PRO A 202 -21.20 29.94 17.48
C PRO A 202 -21.21 30.00 15.95
N THR A 203 -20.25 30.70 15.38
CA THR A 203 -20.02 30.71 13.95
C THR A 203 -19.67 29.29 13.57
N TRP A 204 -20.48 28.68 12.70
CA TRP A 204 -20.34 27.35 12.10
C TRP A 204 -18.91 26.97 11.69
N ILE A 205 -18.04 27.95 11.46
CA ILE A 205 -16.59 27.83 11.30
C ILE A 205 -15.94 26.99 12.41
N GLY A 206 -16.38 27.12 13.66
CA GLY A 206 -15.85 26.30 14.77
C GLY A 206 -16.37 24.86 14.80
N ARG A 207 -17.37 24.53 13.98
CA ARG A 207 -18.07 23.23 14.00
C ARG A 207 -17.48 22.21 13.04
N PHE A 208 -17.05 22.65 11.85
CA PHE A 208 -16.53 21.78 10.79
C PHE A 208 -15.08 22.05 10.39
N LEU A 209 -14.51 23.17 10.83
CA LEU A 209 -13.12 23.53 10.59
C LEU A 209 -12.34 23.49 11.90
N THR A 210 -11.41 22.55 12.00
CA THR A 210 -10.51 22.45 13.15
C THR A 210 -9.35 23.43 12.96
N PRO A 211 -9.05 24.30 13.95
CA PRO A 211 -7.85 25.13 13.91
C PRO A 211 -6.60 24.25 13.97
N VAL A 212 -5.65 24.47 13.05
CA VAL A 212 -4.33 23.84 13.11
C VAL A 212 -3.36 24.82 13.80
N THR A 213 -2.82 24.43 14.96
CA THR A 213 -1.93 25.27 15.78
C THR A 213 -0.53 24.67 15.90
N GLY A 214 0.44 25.51 16.22
CA GLY A 214 1.85 25.13 16.33
C GLY A 214 2.27 24.46 17.65
N ALA A 215 1.41 24.46 18.67
CA ALA A 215 1.75 24.06 20.04
C ALA A 215 2.34 22.64 20.15
N ASP A 216 1.82 21.69 19.36
CA ASP A 216 2.23 20.27 19.37
C ASP A 216 2.99 19.88 18.08
N ALA A 217 3.66 20.83 17.42
CA ALA A 217 4.34 20.58 16.16
C ALA A 217 5.61 19.72 16.34
N MET A 218 5.58 18.49 15.82
CA MET A 218 6.72 17.55 15.80
C MET A 218 7.17 17.15 14.38
N ALA A 219 6.94 18.04 13.41
CA ALA A 219 7.30 17.86 12.00
C ALA A 219 8.82 17.87 11.74
N ALA A 220 9.27 17.28 10.63
CA ALA A 220 10.64 17.44 10.19
C ALA A 220 10.78 18.83 9.59
N GLU A 221 11.81 19.55 10.00
CA GLU A 221 12.01 20.93 9.53
C GLU A 221 12.16 20.97 8.00
N ASP A 222 12.74 19.94 7.39
CA ASP A 222 12.84 19.79 5.93
C ASP A 222 11.47 19.68 5.23
N GLU A 223 10.50 18.98 5.83
CA GLU A 223 9.14 18.82 5.29
C GLU A 223 8.38 20.14 5.38
N VAL A 224 8.49 20.81 6.54
CA VAL A 224 7.89 22.14 6.76
C VAL A 224 8.51 23.17 5.81
N GLU A 225 9.82 23.12 5.60
CA GLU A 225 10.53 24.00 4.67
C GLU A 225 10.08 23.78 3.22
N ARG A 226 9.92 22.52 2.79
CA ARG A 226 9.41 22.22 1.44
C ARG A 226 7.98 22.73 1.25
N LEU A 227 7.10 22.50 2.23
CA LEU A 227 5.74 23.03 2.20
C LEU A 227 5.72 24.55 2.14
N TYR A 228 6.51 25.19 3.00
CA TYR A 228 6.66 26.65 3.01
C TYR A 228 7.10 27.19 1.65
N ARG A 229 8.11 26.57 1.02
CA ARG A 229 8.59 26.94 -0.33
C ARG A 229 7.57 26.72 -1.45
N VAL A 230 6.64 25.78 -1.29
CA VAL A 230 5.53 25.62 -2.23
C VAL A 230 4.55 26.78 -2.07
N LEU A 231 4.10 27.04 -0.84
CA LEU A 231 3.02 27.99 -0.56
C LEU A 231 3.37 29.47 -0.78
N ILE A 232 4.65 29.84 -0.80
CA ILE A 232 5.09 31.24 -1.06
C ILE A 232 5.23 31.58 -2.55
N ARG A 233 5.04 30.63 -3.47
CA ARG A 233 5.22 30.87 -4.91
C ARG A 233 4.10 31.75 -5.46
N ALA A 234 4.45 32.64 -6.39
CA ALA A 234 3.48 33.50 -7.08
C ALA A 234 2.50 32.70 -7.97
N HIS A 235 2.93 31.54 -8.47
CA HIS A 235 2.13 30.57 -9.23
C HIS A 235 2.45 29.18 -8.66
N ALA A 236 1.41 28.39 -8.33
CA ALA A 236 1.41 27.22 -7.43
C ALA A 236 1.36 27.58 -5.93
N SER A 237 0.27 28.23 -5.51
CA SER A 237 -0.03 28.58 -4.12
C SER A 237 -0.69 27.43 -3.32
N ASN A 238 -0.91 26.27 -3.93
CA ASN A 238 -1.53 25.11 -3.30
C ASN A 238 -0.53 23.96 -3.15
N ALA A 239 -0.74 23.11 -2.15
CA ALA A 239 0.15 22.00 -1.84
C ALA A 239 -0.60 20.66 -1.86
N VAL A 240 0.12 19.60 -2.22
CA VAL A 240 -0.29 18.21 -2.00
C VAL A 240 0.72 17.57 -1.06
N LEU A 241 0.27 17.20 0.13
CA LEU A 241 1.01 16.39 1.10
C LEU A 241 0.77 14.92 0.76
N LEU A 242 1.82 14.23 0.33
CA LEU A 242 1.77 12.81 0.00
C LEU A 242 2.18 11.99 1.22
N ALA A 243 1.22 11.29 1.80
CA ALA A 243 1.40 10.54 3.04
C ALA A 243 0.68 9.19 2.96
N ARG A 244 1.37 8.12 3.37
CA ARG A 244 0.73 6.80 3.46
C ARG A 244 -0.16 6.73 4.73
N PRO A 245 -1.18 5.86 4.74
CA PRO A 245 -2.04 5.70 5.91
C PRO A 245 -1.24 5.45 7.19
N GLY A 246 -1.53 6.18 8.26
CA GLY A 246 -0.82 6.08 9.54
C GLY A 246 0.41 7.00 9.68
N MET A 247 0.84 7.66 8.60
CA MET A 247 1.85 8.73 8.67
C MET A 247 1.19 10.07 9.07
N ASP A 248 1.87 10.86 9.90
CA ASP A 248 1.31 12.11 10.43
C ASP A 248 1.58 13.30 9.50
N ALA A 249 0.81 13.41 8.41
CA ALA A 249 0.85 14.58 7.52
C ALA A 249 0.44 15.89 8.21
N MET A 250 -0.38 15.80 9.27
CA MET A 250 -0.82 16.95 10.06
C MET A 250 0.27 17.57 10.89
N SER A 251 1.28 16.80 11.26
CA SER A 251 2.49 17.37 11.86
C SER A 251 3.10 18.46 10.97
N VAL A 252 3.21 18.25 9.65
CA VAL A 252 3.81 19.21 8.71
C VAL A 252 3.05 20.54 8.68
N LEU A 253 1.71 20.49 8.65
CA LEU A 253 0.88 21.69 8.73
C LEU A 253 0.98 22.39 10.09
N LYS A 254 1.07 21.64 11.19
CA LYS A 254 1.30 22.21 12.53
C LYS A 254 2.67 22.89 12.60
N GLY A 255 3.70 22.33 11.98
CA GLY A 255 5.02 22.94 11.87
C GLY A 255 4.98 24.27 11.11
N LEU A 256 4.20 24.35 10.03
CA LEU A 256 3.94 25.61 9.34
C LEU A 256 3.15 26.59 10.22
N ALA A 257 2.11 26.12 10.91
CA ALA A 257 1.31 26.95 11.84
C ALA A 257 2.21 27.60 12.91
N ARG A 258 3.14 26.84 13.49
CA ARG A 258 4.15 27.35 14.43
C ARG A 258 4.97 28.48 13.82
N ARG A 259 5.48 28.30 12.58
CA ARG A 259 6.24 29.37 11.90
C ARG A 259 5.40 30.62 11.65
N VAL A 260 4.11 30.48 11.36
CA VAL A 260 3.19 31.62 11.19
C VAL A 260 2.97 32.34 12.52
N GLU A 261 2.68 31.60 13.60
CA GLU A 261 2.51 32.13 14.96
C GLU A 261 3.75 32.89 15.45
N GLU A 262 4.94 32.37 15.15
CA GLU A 262 6.24 32.97 15.48
C GLU A 262 6.68 34.09 14.53
N ARG A 263 5.86 34.42 13.51
CA ARG A 263 6.18 35.38 12.44
C ARG A 263 7.48 35.06 11.67
N ARG A 264 7.85 33.78 11.58
CA ARG A 264 8.99 33.26 10.80
C ARG A 264 8.61 32.88 9.36
N VAL A 265 7.71 33.65 8.74
CA VAL A 265 7.21 33.43 7.38
C VAL A 265 7.23 34.73 6.57
N ALA A 266 7.38 34.58 5.25
CA ALA A 266 7.31 35.69 4.31
C ALA A 266 5.92 36.33 4.28
N ASN A 267 5.85 37.60 3.85
CA ASN A 267 4.62 38.39 3.86
C ASN A 267 3.38 37.66 3.32
N PRO A 268 3.41 36.86 2.23
CA PRO A 268 2.20 36.16 1.74
C PRO A 268 1.52 35.25 2.77
N LEU A 269 2.31 34.63 3.67
CA LEU A 269 1.82 33.69 4.68
C LEU A 269 1.71 34.29 6.09
N GLN A 270 2.08 35.56 6.28
CA GLN A 270 1.88 36.25 7.55
C GLN A 270 0.38 36.34 7.87
N ASP A 271 0.02 36.16 9.13
CA ASP A 271 -1.38 36.17 9.60
C ASP A 271 -2.30 35.13 8.92
N THR A 272 -1.73 34.17 8.17
CA THR A 272 -2.52 33.11 7.52
C THR A 272 -3.04 32.14 8.55
N VAL A 273 -4.35 31.92 8.54
CA VAL A 273 -5.03 30.98 9.44
C VAL A 273 -5.11 29.61 8.78
N ILE A 274 -4.53 28.59 9.42
CA ILE A 274 -4.59 27.21 8.93
C ILE A 274 -5.82 26.51 9.54
N ARG A 275 -6.61 25.86 8.69
CA ARG A 275 -7.85 25.16 9.07
C ARG A 275 -7.90 23.79 8.41
N HIS A 276 -8.25 22.75 9.16
CA HIS A 276 -8.50 21.41 8.64
C HIS A 276 -10.00 21.13 8.54
N LEU A 277 -10.43 20.58 7.40
CA LEU A 277 -11.83 20.30 7.11
C LEU A 277 -12.23 18.89 7.56
N ASP A 278 -13.20 18.81 8.46
CA ASP A 278 -13.77 17.53 8.92
C ASP A 278 -15.02 17.17 8.11
N TRP A 279 -14.81 16.37 7.06
CA TRP A 279 -15.88 15.86 6.21
C TRP A 279 -16.90 15.00 6.97
N ALA A 280 -16.44 14.22 7.94
CA ALA A 280 -17.29 13.30 8.69
C ALA A 280 -18.26 14.08 9.60
N ALA A 281 -17.83 15.21 10.16
CA ALA A 281 -18.71 16.11 10.91
C ALA A 281 -19.83 16.67 10.02
N ILE A 282 -19.51 17.11 8.79
CA ILE A 282 -20.52 17.60 7.85
C ILE A 282 -21.48 16.46 7.47
N ALA A 283 -20.95 15.28 7.11
CA ALA A 283 -21.74 14.14 6.68
C ALA A 283 -22.71 13.62 7.76
N ARG A 284 -22.27 13.56 9.03
CA ARG A 284 -23.12 13.15 10.17
C ARG A 284 -24.32 14.07 10.38
N GLU A 285 -24.18 15.35 10.07
CA GLU A 285 -25.22 16.34 10.34
C GLU A 285 -26.17 16.54 9.17
N THR A 286 -25.66 16.46 7.94
CA THR A 286 -26.47 16.67 6.74
C THR A 286 -27.11 15.39 6.21
N TYR A 287 -26.78 14.22 6.79
CA TYR A 287 -27.23 12.90 6.33
C TYR A 287 -26.90 12.63 4.83
N GLY A 288 -25.80 13.22 4.33
CA GLY A 288 -25.35 13.11 2.94
C GLY A 288 -26.15 13.91 1.91
N GLY A 289 -25.88 13.67 0.62
CA GLY A 289 -26.63 14.25 -0.51
C GLY A 289 -26.46 15.77 -0.69
N ASP A 290 -27.48 16.44 -1.22
CA ASP A 290 -27.40 17.86 -1.61
C ASP A 290 -27.16 18.81 -0.42
N ALA A 291 -27.62 18.44 0.77
CA ALA A 291 -27.41 19.22 1.99
C ALA A 291 -25.92 19.27 2.38
N PHE A 292 -25.19 18.16 2.22
CA PHE A 292 -23.75 18.08 2.42
C PHE A 292 -23.01 19.06 1.49
N TYR A 293 -23.30 18.98 0.19
CA TYR A 293 -22.62 19.80 -0.80
C TYR A 293 -22.98 21.28 -0.69
N ARG A 294 -24.19 21.61 -0.25
CA ARG A 294 -24.61 22.99 0.02
C ARG A 294 -23.81 23.59 1.18
N GLU A 295 -23.68 22.84 2.27
CA GLU A 295 -22.93 23.29 3.45
C GLU A 295 -21.45 23.47 3.14
N LEU A 296 -20.88 22.54 2.38
CA LEU A 296 -19.51 22.63 1.90
C LEU A 296 -19.27 23.87 1.02
N ARG A 297 -20.15 24.18 0.08
CA ARG A 297 -20.06 25.43 -0.70
C ARG A 297 -20.10 26.67 0.18
N ARG A 298 -20.93 26.64 1.22
CA ARG A 298 -21.03 27.73 2.17
C ARG A 298 -19.70 27.93 2.92
N ILE A 299 -19.09 26.85 3.41
CA ILE A 299 -17.77 26.88 4.05
C ILE A 299 -16.69 27.44 3.12
N LEU A 300 -16.63 26.97 1.87
CA LEU A 300 -15.65 27.45 0.89
C LEU A 300 -15.83 28.94 0.57
N THR A 301 -17.08 29.39 0.45
CA THR A 301 -17.41 30.79 0.17
C THR A 301 -17.06 31.67 1.37
N ASP A 302 -17.32 31.21 2.60
CA ASP A 302 -16.96 31.91 3.83
C ASP A 302 -15.44 32.05 4.02
N LEU A 303 -14.65 31.10 3.50
CA LEU A 303 -13.17 31.16 3.54
C LEU A 303 -12.57 31.98 2.39
N SER A 304 -13.32 32.21 1.32
CA SER A 304 -12.87 32.97 0.15
C SER A 304 -12.44 34.40 0.51
N GLY A 305 -11.29 34.81 -0.01
CA GLY A 305 -10.72 36.16 0.20
C GLY A 305 -10.11 36.38 1.59
N LYS A 306 -10.19 35.38 2.48
CA LYS A 306 -9.49 35.41 3.77
C LYS A 306 -8.08 34.87 3.61
N ARG A 307 -7.14 35.36 4.42
CA ARG A 307 -5.79 34.80 4.53
C ARG A 307 -5.87 33.44 5.24
N ALA A 308 -6.26 32.41 4.51
CA ALA A 308 -6.52 31.08 5.05
C ALA A 308 -5.87 30.00 4.18
N LEU A 309 -5.32 28.99 4.85
CA LEU A 309 -4.89 27.74 4.24
C LEU A 309 -5.85 26.63 4.67
N LEU A 310 -6.60 26.09 3.72
CA LEU A 310 -7.56 25.01 3.95
C LEU A 310 -6.88 23.64 3.71
N ALA A 311 -6.76 22.86 4.76
CA ALA A 311 -6.27 21.49 4.72
C ALA A 311 -7.43 20.51 4.53
N ILE A 312 -7.30 19.62 3.56
CA ILE A 312 -8.34 18.66 3.18
C ILE A 312 -7.72 17.26 3.15
N SER A 313 -8.22 16.37 4.01
CA SER A 313 -7.94 14.92 3.92
C SER A 313 -9.02 14.21 3.10
N ASP A 314 -8.73 12.99 2.62
CA ASP A 314 -9.72 12.10 1.98
C ASP A 314 -10.45 12.76 0.80
N ALA A 315 -9.76 13.67 0.10
CA ALA A 315 -10.35 14.48 -0.94
C ALA A 315 -11.03 13.67 -2.07
N PRO A 316 -10.48 12.52 -2.53
CA PRO A 316 -11.10 11.74 -3.61
C PRO A 316 -12.47 11.15 -3.26
N VAL A 317 -12.81 11.06 -1.98
CA VAL A 317 -14.12 10.58 -1.53
C VAL A 317 -15.22 11.58 -1.87
N TYR A 318 -14.91 12.88 -1.82
CA TYR A 318 -15.90 13.96 -1.92
C TYR A 318 -15.68 14.90 -3.11
N LEU A 319 -14.50 14.85 -3.75
CA LEU A 319 -14.15 15.68 -4.90
C LEU A 319 -13.97 14.83 -6.16
N ASP A 320 -14.69 15.22 -7.20
CA ASP A 320 -14.56 14.66 -8.55
C ASP A 320 -13.29 15.16 -9.25
N PHE A 321 -12.17 14.45 -9.08
CA PHE A 321 -10.92 14.75 -9.78
C PHE A 321 -10.92 14.34 -11.26
N ALA A 322 -11.84 13.48 -11.69
CA ALA A 322 -11.95 13.11 -13.10
C ALA A 322 -12.55 14.26 -13.92
N ASN A 323 -13.47 15.02 -13.33
CA ASN A 323 -14.03 16.23 -13.93
C ASN A 323 -14.07 17.41 -12.95
N PRO A 324 -12.90 18.00 -12.63
CA PRO A 324 -12.80 19.03 -11.60
C PRO A 324 -13.54 20.32 -11.96
N ARG A 325 -13.81 20.56 -13.25
CA ARG A 325 -14.51 21.76 -13.75
C ARG A 325 -15.98 21.52 -14.08
N ARG A 326 -16.56 20.39 -13.63
CA ARG A 326 -17.98 20.10 -13.85
C ARG A 326 -18.86 21.21 -13.28
N PRO A 327 -19.62 21.94 -14.11
CA PRO A 327 -20.46 23.05 -13.63
C PRO A 327 -21.44 22.60 -12.55
N GLY A 328 -21.58 23.41 -11.51
CA GLY A 328 -22.49 23.10 -10.40
C GLY A 328 -22.05 21.90 -9.56
N SER A 329 -20.78 21.49 -9.60
CA SER A 329 -20.17 20.61 -8.59
C SER A 329 -19.47 21.43 -7.49
N VAL A 330 -19.21 20.84 -6.33
CA VAL A 330 -18.35 21.50 -5.33
C VAL A 330 -16.91 21.56 -5.81
N THR A 331 -16.42 20.53 -6.49
CA THR A 331 -15.06 20.51 -7.04
C THR A 331 -14.81 21.71 -7.92
N ALA A 332 -15.74 22.06 -8.81
CA ALA A 332 -15.61 23.24 -9.67
C ALA A 332 -15.60 24.55 -8.88
N HIS A 333 -16.39 24.64 -7.81
CA HIS A 333 -16.38 25.81 -6.91
C HIS A 333 -15.03 25.97 -6.20
N LEU A 334 -14.48 24.87 -5.70
CA LEU A 334 -13.15 24.85 -5.07
C LEU A 334 -12.06 25.22 -6.09
N TRP A 335 -12.12 24.67 -7.31
CA TRP A 335 -11.16 24.98 -8.38
C TRP A 335 -11.16 26.45 -8.75
N ALA A 336 -12.34 27.07 -8.88
CA ALA A 336 -12.45 28.49 -9.18
C ALA A 336 -11.81 29.37 -8.08
N LEU A 337 -11.99 29.01 -6.81
CA LEU A 337 -11.37 29.72 -5.68
C LEU A 337 -9.84 29.55 -5.65
N MET A 338 -9.33 28.37 -6.00
CA MET A 338 -7.89 28.12 -6.10
C MET A 338 -7.25 28.84 -7.30
N GLU A 339 -7.88 28.80 -8.47
CA GLU A 339 -7.39 29.43 -9.70
C GLU A 339 -7.40 30.96 -9.60
N SER A 340 -8.39 31.54 -8.92
CA SER A 340 -8.43 32.99 -8.62
C SER A 340 -7.47 33.42 -7.51
N GLY A 341 -6.87 32.48 -6.78
CA GLY A 341 -6.03 32.76 -5.62
C GLY A 341 -6.81 33.22 -4.38
N ALA A 342 -8.14 33.17 -4.40
CA ALA A 342 -9.00 33.56 -3.28
C ALA A 342 -8.94 32.58 -2.10
N LEU A 343 -8.46 31.35 -2.32
CA LEU A 343 -8.27 30.34 -1.28
C LEU A 343 -7.03 29.48 -1.58
N GLN A 344 -6.13 29.33 -0.60
CA GLN A 344 -5.04 28.35 -0.67
C GLN A 344 -5.48 27.02 -0.06
N VAL A 345 -5.07 25.92 -0.69
CA VAL A 345 -5.44 24.56 -0.27
C VAL A 345 -4.21 23.69 -0.07
N ALA A 346 -4.23 22.86 0.97
CA ALA A 346 -3.32 21.73 1.16
C ALA A 346 -4.12 20.42 1.13
N LEU A 347 -3.95 19.63 0.07
CA LEU A 347 -4.56 18.30 -0.06
C LEU A 347 -3.66 17.27 0.62
N ILE A 348 -4.21 16.40 1.44
CA ILE A 348 -3.51 15.25 2.03
C ILE A 348 -3.99 14.01 1.27
N LEU A 349 -3.10 13.38 0.52
CA LEU A 349 -3.41 12.24 -0.32
C LEU A 349 -2.43 11.11 -0.06
N THR A 350 -2.91 9.88 -0.19
CA THR A 350 -2.04 8.72 -0.37
C THR A 350 -1.39 8.73 -1.77
N PRO A 351 -0.27 8.03 -1.97
CA PRO A 351 0.33 7.92 -3.30
C PRO A 351 -0.65 7.41 -4.37
N ASP A 352 -1.48 6.43 -4.04
CA ASP A 352 -2.44 5.82 -4.97
C ASP A 352 -3.55 6.80 -5.36
N GLU A 353 -4.09 7.53 -4.39
CA GLU A 353 -5.06 8.60 -4.62
C GLU A 353 -4.47 9.73 -5.46
N TYR A 354 -3.21 10.09 -5.22
CA TYR A 354 -2.52 11.10 -6.00
C TYR A 354 -2.36 10.67 -7.45
N GLU A 355 -1.96 9.44 -7.73
CA GLU A 355 -1.80 8.96 -9.11
C GLU A 355 -3.12 9.01 -9.88
N THR A 356 -4.24 8.70 -9.23
CA THR A 356 -5.58 8.80 -9.83
C THR A 356 -5.98 10.27 -10.07
N ALA A 357 -5.65 11.18 -9.15
CA ALA A 357 -5.99 12.60 -9.24
C ALA A 357 -4.99 13.45 -10.05
N LYS A 358 -3.83 12.88 -10.43
CA LYS A 358 -2.65 13.58 -10.95
C LYS A 358 -2.94 14.44 -12.18
N ALA A 359 -3.80 13.96 -13.07
CA ALA A 359 -4.20 14.68 -14.28
C ALA A 359 -4.87 16.03 -13.96
N ALA A 360 -5.68 16.09 -12.89
CA ALA A 360 -6.31 17.31 -12.42
C ALA A 360 -5.35 18.20 -11.59
N LEU A 361 -4.43 17.58 -10.85
CA LEU A 361 -3.46 18.23 -9.97
C LEU A 361 -2.21 18.71 -10.72
N THR A 362 -2.42 19.54 -11.75
CA THR A 362 -1.32 20.06 -12.57
C THR A 362 -0.29 20.84 -11.75
N ARG A 363 0.99 20.74 -12.13
CA ARG A 363 2.12 21.38 -11.43
C ARG A 363 2.03 22.91 -11.37
N ASN A 364 1.21 23.53 -12.22
CA ASN A 364 0.99 24.98 -12.23
C ASN A 364 0.06 25.42 -11.09
N LEU A 365 -0.82 24.54 -10.61
CA LEU A 365 -1.74 24.82 -9.51
C LEU A 365 -1.23 24.27 -8.17
N PHE A 366 -0.55 23.11 -8.20
CA PHE A 366 -0.11 22.39 -7.00
C PHE A 366 1.39 22.08 -6.99
N GLY A 367 2.02 22.27 -5.83
CA GLY A 367 3.33 21.68 -5.52
C GLY A 367 3.20 20.45 -4.61
N THR A 368 4.00 19.43 -4.85
CA THR A 368 3.98 18.19 -4.05
C THR A 368 5.02 18.22 -2.93
N VAL A 369 4.66 17.67 -1.78
CA VAL A 369 5.52 17.49 -0.61
C VAL A 369 5.37 16.06 -0.13
N GLN A 370 6.46 15.29 -0.19
CA GLN A 370 6.49 13.92 0.32
C GLN A 370 6.64 13.96 1.85
N VAL A 371 5.73 13.30 2.56
CA VAL A 371 5.84 13.03 3.99
C VAL A 371 6.61 11.72 4.17
N VAL A 372 7.65 11.73 4.99
CA VAL A 372 8.53 10.59 5.22
C VAL A 372 8.18 9.93 6.55
N GLU A 373 8.33 8.61 6.60
CA GLU A 373 8.09 7.85 7.82
C GLU A 373 9.12 8.28 8.89
N PRO A 374 8.68 8.67 10.10
CA PRO A 374 9.60 9.13 11.13
C PRO A 374 10.55 8.02 11.57
N THR A 375 11.79 8.38 11.93
CA THR A 375 12.75 7.43 12.51
C THR A 375 12.26 6.90 13.86
N ILE A 376 12.91 5.86 14.38
CA ILE A 376 12.59 5.29 15.71
C ILE A 376 12.69 6.38 16.79
N GLU A 377 13.74 7.19 16.77
CA GLU A 377 13.97 8.26 17.76
C GLU A 377 12.84 9.29 17.70
N ARG A 378 12.49 9.76 16.49
CA ARG A 378 11.44 10.75 16.32
C ARG A 378 10.05 10.19 16.62
N THR A 379 9.82 8.92 16.28
CA THR A 379 8.59 8.21 16.66
C THR A 379 8.48 8.12 18.18
N THR A 380 9.57 7.81 18.87
CA THR A 380 9.64 7.78 20.34
C THR A 380 9.23 9.12 20.93
N ASP A 381 9.72 10.24 20.39
CA ASP A 381 9.33 11.58 20.83
C ASP A 381 7.84 11.87 20.58
N ILE A 382 7.31 11.50 19.40
CA ILE A 382 5.90 11.67 19.04
C ILE A 382 4.99 10.87 19.98
N VAL A 383 5.33 9.60 20.24
CA VAL A 383 4.56 8.74 21.15
C VAL A 383 4.67 9.28 22.57
N ARG A 384 5.83 9.81 22.99
CA ARG A 384 6.07 10.35 24.33
C ARG A 384 5.17 11.55 24.60
N ALA A 385 4.96 12.41 23.61
CA ALA A 385 4.03 13.54 23.72
C ALA A 385 2.58 13.09 24.00
N ARG A 386 2.19 11.88 23.60
CA ARG A 386 0.84 11.31 23.83
C ARG A 386 0.69 10.51 25.12
N VAL A 387 1.79 10.20 25.80
CA VAL A 387 1.77 9.43 27.06
C VAL A 387 0.87 10.05 28.13
N PRO A 388 0.86 11.39 28.36
CA PRO A 388 -0.03 11.98 29.36
C PRO A 388 -1.52 11.76 29.06
N ASP A 389 -1.91 11.74 27.79
CA ASP A 389 -3.30 11.47 27.37
C ASP A 389 -3.68 10.03 27.64
N PHE A 390 -2.81 9.08 27.28
CA PHE A 390 -2.99 7.67 27.56
C PHE A 390 -3.08 7.39 29.06
N ALA A 391 -2.14 7.93 29.84
CA ALA A 391 -2.09 7.77 31.28
C ALA A 391 -3.38 8.27 31.95
N ARG A 392 -3.88 9.44 31.55
CA ARG A 392 -5.16 9.98 32.07
C ARG A 392 -6.37 9.15 31.64
N ARG A 393 -6.44 8.76 30.36
CA ARG A 393 -7.58 8.04 29.79
C ARG A 393 -7.75 6.66 30.42
N TYR A 394 -6.66 5.91 30.51
CA TYR A 394 -6.67 4.53 31.01
C TYR A 394 -6.37 4.43 32.50
N LYS A 395 -6.03 5.55 33.16
CA LYS A 395 -5.61 5.62 34.57
C LYS A 395 -4.43 4.71 34.89
N VAL A 396 -3.46 4.66 33.98
CA VAL A 396 -2.25 3.82 34.08
C VAL A 396 -1.00 4.68 34.15
N HIS A 397 0.06 4.13 34.73
CA HIS A 397 1.42 4.64 34.62
C HIS A 397 2.12 3.97 33.43
N ILE A 398 2.80 4.76 32.59
CA ILE A 398 3.54 4.28 31.41
C ILE A 398 5.01 4.69 31.59
N PRO A 399 5.89 3.75 31.99
CA PRO A 399 7.32 3.99 32.08
C PRO A 399 7.98 4.25 30.71
N PRO A 400 9.11 4.97 30.65
CA PRO A 400 9.85 5.22 29.41
C PRO A 400 10.22 3.95 28.64
N GLU A 401 10.65 2.90 29.33
CA GLU A 401 11.02 1.61 28.75
C GLU A 401 9.85 0.90 28.06
N THR A 402 8.62 1.11 28.54
CA THR A 402 7.40 0.56 27.92
C THR A 402 7.12 1.24 26.59
N LEU A 403 7.33 2.55 26.54
CA LEU A 403 7.19 3.32 25.32
C LEU A 403 8.25 2.91 24.27
N GLU A 404 9.51 2.76 24.68
CA GLU A 404 10.58 2.27 23.81
C GLU A 404 10.26 0.87 23.27
N ALA A 405 9.75 -0.02 24.13
CA ALA A 405 9.32 -1.36 23.70
C ALA A 405 8.21 -1.29 22.64
N ALA A 406 7.21 -0.44 22.81
CA ALA A 406 6.13 -0.29 21.84
C ALA A 406 6.65 0.18 20.48
N VAL A 407 7.56 1.15 20.45
CA VAL A 407 8.13 1.66 19.20
C VAL A 407 8.98 0.60 18.51
N VAL A 408 9.92 -0.02 19.23
CA VAL A 408 10.86 -1.00 18.65
C VAL A 408 10.13 -2.26 18.18
N LEU A 409 9.18 -2.76 18.96
CA LEU A 409 8.42 -3.96 18.59
C LEU A 409 7.50 -3.71 17.40
N ALA A 410 6.77 -2.58 17.38
CA ALA A 410 5.93 -2.22 16.25
C ALA A 410 6.76 -1.98 14.98
N ASP A 411 7.93 -1.34 15.10
CA ASP A 411 8.83 -1.14 13.96
C ASP A 411 9.28 -2.45 13.33
N ARG A 412 9.72 -3.39 14.17
CA ARG A 412 10.30 -4.67 13.74
C ARG A 412 9.27 -5.68 13.23
N HIS A 413 8.08 -5.70 13.81
CA HIS A 413 7.14 -6.81 13.62
C HIS A 413 5.84 -6.41 12.91
N VAL A 414 5.50 -5.13 12.86
CA VAL A 414 4.35 -4.62 12.12
C VAL A 414 4.86 -3.91 10.85
N THR A 415 4.95 -4.68 9.77
CA THR A 415 5.58 -4.25 8.50
C THR A 415 4.60 -3.73 7.46
N ASP A 416 3.30 -3.95 7.67
CA ASP A 416 2.20 -3.56 6.78
C ASP A 416 1.61 -2.18 7.12
N ARG A 417 2.02 -1.58 8.24
CA ARG A 417 1.62 -0.25 8.71
C ARG A 417 2.84 0.65 8.92
N PHE A 418 2.58 1.95 9.00
CA PHE A 418 3.61 2.98 9.08
C PHE A 418 3.67 3.67 10.45
N GLN A 419 4.86 4.16 10.82
CA GLN A 419 5.02 5.04 11.96
C GLN A 419 4.41 6.44 11.72
N PRO A 420 3.94 7.12 12.77
CA PRO A 420 3.94 6.70 14.18
C PRO A 420 2.71 5.87 14.59
N ALA A 421 1.72 5.71 13.69
CA ALA A 421 0.43 5.11 14.04
C ALA A 421 0.54 3.70 14.65
N LYS A 422 1.34 2.81 14.05
CA LYS A 422 1.51 1.43 14.56
C LYS A 422 2.02 1.36 16.01
N SER A 423 2.90 2.27 16.40
CA SER A 423 3.42 2.31 17.78
C SER A 423 2.41 2.90 18.76
N ILE A 424 1.67 3.92 18.33
CA ILE A 424 0.59 4.55 19.13
C ILE A 424 -0.51 3.52 19.38
N GLU A 425 -0.90 2.78 18.34
CA GLU A 425 -1.92 1.73 18.41
C GLU A 425 -1.48 0.62 19.36
N LEU A 426 -0.27 0.08 19.19
CA LEU A 426 0.25 -0.98 20.07
C LEU A 426 0.30 -0.53 21.54
N LEU A 427 0.78 0.70 21.81
CA LEU A 427 0.77 1.25 23.16
C LEU A 427 -0.65 1.41 23.72
N SER A 428 -1.61 1.83 22.89
CA SER A 428 -3.01 1.97 23.27
C SER A 428 -3.65 0.62 23.61
N ILE A 429 -3.35 -0.43 22.84
CA ILE A 429 -3.82 -1.80 23.11
C ILE A 429 -3.26 -2.27 24.45
N ALA A 430 -1.95 -2.11 24.68
CA ALA A 430 -1.32 -2.47 25.94
C ALA A 430 -1.93 -1.73 27.15
N CYS A 431 -2.24 -0.44 27.01
CA CYS A 431 -2.93 0.33 28.05
C CYS A 431 -4.35 -0.22 28.32
N ALA A 432 -5.07 -0.58 27.26
CA ALA A 432 -6.43 -1.12 27.36
C ALA A 432 -6.46 -2.50 28.03
N GLU A 433 -5.43 -3.34 27.85
CA GLU A 433 -5.30 -4.64 28.53
C GLU A 433 -5.10 -4.49 30.05
N VAL A 434 -4.39 -3.45 30.50
CA VAL A 434 -4.15 -3.20 31.94
C VAL A 434 -5.34 -2.51 32.61
N ALA A 435 -6.10 -1.69 31.88
CA ALA A 435 -7.18 -0.86 32.45
C ALA A 435 -8.20 -1.62 33.34
N PRO A 436 -8.65 -2.85 33.03
CA PRO A 436 -9.52 -3.63 33.94
C PRO A 436 -8.83 -4.01 35.26
N MET A 437 -7.52 -4.21 35.26
CA MET A 437 -6.73 -4.56 36.45
C MET A 437 -6.52 -3.34 37.36
N VAL A 438 -6.45 -2.13 36.78
CA VAL A 438 -6.47 -0.85 37.54
C VAL A 438 -7.77 -0.71 38.31
N ALA A 439 -8.91 -0.96 37.64
CA ALA A 439 -10.24 -0.82 38.25
C ALA A 439 -10.46 -1.77 39.45
N THR A 440 -9.69 -2.86 39.50
CA THR A 440 -9.71 -3.84 40.61
C THR A 440 -8.59 -3.61 41.64
N GLY A 441 -7.76 -2.56 41.47
CA GLY A 441 -6.66 -2.20 42.37
C GLY A 441 -5.44 -3.14 42.30
N ARG A 442 -5.27 -3.88 41.19
CA ARG A 442 -4.27 -4.97 41.08
C ARG A 442 -2.99 -4.56 40.38
N ILE A 443 -3.09 -3.81 39.28
CA ILE A 443 -1.94 -3.37 38.47
C ILE A 443 -2.24 -1.99 37.91
N GLU A 444 -1.35 -1.04 38.13
CA GLU A 444 -1.48 0.33 37.64
C GLU A 444 -0.45 0.69 36.56
N THR A 445 0.58 -0.13 36.37
CA THR A 445 1.70 0.17 35.46
C THR A 445 1.65 -0.71 34.22
N VAL A 446 1.75 -0.09 33.04
CA VAL A 446 1.93 -0.82 31.78
C VAL A 446 3.40 -1.16 31.64
N THR A 447 3.74 -2.44 31.65
CA THR A 447 5.13 -2.91 31.52
C THR A 447 5.46 -3.23 30.07
N PRO A 448 6.75 -3.32 29.71
CA PRO A 448 7.16 -3.78 28.38
C PRO A 448 6.60 -5.18 28.04
N GLU A 449 6.43 -6.04 29.04
CA GLU A 449 5.82 -7.37 28.90
C GLU A 449 4.38 -7.34 28.38
N VAL A 450 3.58 -6.38 28.86
CA VAL A 450 2.20 -6.20 28.38
C VAL A 450 2.22 -5.78 26.91
N VAL A 451 3.12 -4.87 26.53
CA VAL A 451 3.28 -4.45 25.13
C VAL A 451 3.64 -5.64 24.23
N ARG A 452 4.55 -6.51 24.70
CA ARG A 452 4.91 -7.74 24.00
C ARG A 452 3.71 -8.70 23.87
N ALA A 453 2.94 -8.90 24.93
CA ALA A 453 1.76 -9.76 24.91
C ALA A 453 0.68 -9.22 23.96
N ALA A 454 0.40 -7.91 24.02
CA ALA A 454 -0.51 -7.22 23.11
C ALA A 454 -0.13 -7.42 21.65
N LEU A 455 1.17 -7.27 21.31
CA LEU A 455 1.66 -7.50 19.95
C LEU A 455 1.52 -8.97 19.53
N ALA A 456 1.82 -9.92 20.42
CA ALA A 456 1.69 -11.34 20.12
C ALA A 456 0.24 -11.71 19.78
N HIS A 457 -0.72 -11.16 20.55
CA HIS A 457 -2.14 -11.33 20.31
C HIS A 457 -2.55 -10.72 18.96
N GLU A 458 -2.13 -9.49 18.68
CA GLU A 458 -2.42 -8.78 17.43
C GLU A 458 -1.88 -9.53 16.20
N LEU A 459 -0.67 -10.10 16.29
CA LEU A 459 -0.06 -10.86 15.21
C LEU A 459 -0.51 -12.33 15.14
N SER A 460 -1.30 -12.81 16.11
CA SER A 460 -1.61 -14.23 16.28
C SER A 460 -0.35 -15.12 16.29
N ARG A 461 0.69 -14.68 17.01
CA ARG A 461 2.01 -15.35 17.09
C ARG A 461 2.39 -15.68 18.53
N ASP A 462 3.33 -16.60 18.68
CA ASP A 462 3.92 -16.93 19.98
C ASP A 462 4.75 -15.75 20.53
N ILE A 463 4.54 -15.44 21.81
CA ILE A 463 5.26 -14.42 22.57
C ILE A 463 6.77 -14.70 22.56
N ALA A 464 7.19 -15.98 22.53
CA ALA A 464 8.60 -16.38 22.58
C ALA A 464 9.46 -15.81 21.42
N GLY A 465 8.83 -15.44 20.29
CA GLY A 465 9.50 -14.83 19.15
C GLY A 465 9.67 -13.31 19.22
N LEU A 466 9.05 -12.63 20.18
CA LEU A 466 9.03 -11.18 20.31
C LEU A 466 9.97 -10.74 21.44
N ARG A 467 11.03 -9.99 21.10
CA ARG A 467 12.06 -9.60 22.08
C ARG A 467 11.97 -8.14 22.45
N LEU A 468 12.04 -7.87 23.75
CA LEU A 468 12.01 -6.53 24.31
C LEU A 468 13.37 -5.81 24.15
N PRO A 469 13.38 -4.46 24.12
CA PRO A 469 14.63 -3.70 24.15
C PRO A 469 15.47 -4.08 25.37
N GLY A 470 16.74 -4.40 25.17
CA GLY A 470 17.65 -4.80 26.24
C GLY A 470 17.62 -6.28 26.62
N GLU A 471 16.65 -7.08 26.13
CA GLU A 471 16.76 -8.54 26.21
C GLU A 471 17.92 -8.98 25.32
N ALA A 472 18.95 -9.58 25.95
CA ALA A 472 20.04 -10.17 25.21
C ALA A 472 19.45 -11.18 24.23
N ALA A 473 19.75 -11.00 22.93
CA ALA A 473 19.58 -12.10 22.00
C ALA A 473 20.26 -13.34 22.62
N PRO A 474 19.71 -14.57 22.47
CA PRO A 474 20.48 -15.76 22.78
C PRO A 474 21.81 -15.57 22.10
N ALA A 475 22.90 -15.67 22.88
CA ALA A 475 24.23 -15.26 22.45
C ALA A 475 24.37 -15.67 20.99
N ALA A 476 24.52 -14.69 20.09
CA ALA A 476 25.06 -15.02 18.81
C ALA A 476 26.34 -15.81 19.15
N PRO A 477 26.48 -17.07 18.68
CA PRO A 477 27.66 -17.86 18.95
C PRO A 477 28.85 -16.93 18.71
N PRO A 478 29.83 -16.93 19.63
CA PRO A 478 30.91 -15.95 19.64
C PRO A 478 31.39 -15.79 18.21
N ALA A 479 31.33 -14.55 17.68
CA ALA A 479 31.53 -14.29 16.25
C ALA A 479 32.69 -15.15 15.75
N PRO A 480 32.41 -16.25 15.01
CA PRO A 480 33.49 -17.09 14.53
C PRO A 480 34.35 -16.25 13.62
N SER A 481 35.64 -16.59 13.49
CA SER A 481 36.58 -15.87 12.63
C SER A 481 35.87 -15.42 11.36
N ARG A 482 35.75 -14.10 11.19
CA ARG A 482 34.84 -13.51 10.22
C ARG A 482 35.24 -13.84 8.78
N ASP A 483 36.48 -14.28 8.61
CA ASP A 483 37.06 -14.89 7.41
C ASP A 483 36.89 -16.43 7.50
N ARG A 484 35.79 -16.95 6.95
CA ARG A 484 35.48 -18.40 6.92
C ARG A 484 34.59 -18.77 5.76
N LEU A 485 34.46 -20.08 5.53
CA LEU A 485 33.41 -20.68 4.70
C LEU A 485 32.10 -20.89 5.48
N PRO A 486 30.96 -21.09 4.78
CA PRO A 486 29.73 -21.59 5.37
C PRO A 486 29.96 -22.86 6.19
N VAL A 487 29.21 -22.99 7.28
CA VAL A 487 29.22 -24.21 8.08
C VAL A 487 28.48 -25.28 7.28
N ARG A 488 29.22 -26.24 6.72
CA ARG A 488 28.71 -27.26 5.78
C ARG A 488 27.46 -27.98 6.29
N THR A 489 27.36 -28.27 7.58
CA THR A 489 26.24 -29.00 8.20
C THR A 489 25.01 -28.14 8.48
N GLU A 490 25.13 -26.82 8.39
CA GLU A 490 24.09 -25.85 8.78
C GLU A 490 23.68 -24.92 7.62
N SER A 491 24.38 -25.05 6.48
CA SER A 491 24.21 -24.22 5.31
C SER A 491 23.57 -24.99 4.17
N TYR A 492 22.70 -24.32 3.42
CA TYR A 492 21.98 -24.89 2.29
C TYR A 492 22.10 -23.98 1.09
N ALA A 493 22.26 -24.57 -0.09
CA ALA A 493 22.23 -23.87 -1.37
C ALA A 493 21.08 -24.40 -2.22
N LEU A 494 20.26 -23.50 -2.75
CA LEU A 494 19.21 -23.78 -3.70
C LEU A 494 19.59 -23.11 -5.03
N LEU A 495 19.93 -23.92 -6.02
CA LEU A 495 20.31 -23.48 -7.36
C LEU A 495 19.12 -23.74 -8.29
N VAL A 496 18.53 -22.67 -8.80
CA VAL A 496 17.32 -22.74 -9.61
C VAL A 496 17.61 -22.20 -10.99
N GLY A 497 17.16 -22.89 -12.03
CA GLY A 497 17.24 -22.34 -13.36
C GLY A 497 16.21 -22.90 -14.31
N THR A 498 15.76 -22.06 -15.23
CA THR A 498 14.81 -22.42 -16.27
C THR A 498 15.47 -22.23 -17.64
N ALA A 499 15.78 -23.36 -18.28
CA ALA A 499 16.31 -23.44 -19.64
C ALA A 499 15.19 -23.59 -20.69
N HIS A 500 14.07 -24.21 -20.32
CA HIS A 500 12.93 -24.47 -21.21
C HIS A 500 11.62 -23.97 -20.58
N TYR A 501 10.79 -23.35 -21.43
CA TYR A 501 9.52 -22.72 -21.06
C TYR A 501 8.38 -23.35 -21.87
N ASP A 502 7.20 -23.43 -21.27
CA ASP A 502 5.98 -23.90 -21.93
C ASP A 502 5.41 -22.82 -22.87
N ASP A 503 5.64 -21.54 -22.56
CA ASP A 503 5.29 -20.40 -23.42
C ASP A 503 6.30 -20.25 -24.59
N PRO A 504 5.86 -20.38 -25.85
CA PRO A 504 6.74 -20.23 -27.02
C PRO A 504 7.29 -18.81 -27.21
N ALA A 505 6.73 -17.79 -26.54
CA ALA A 505 7.24 -16.42 -26.58
C ALA A 505 8.52 -16.24 -25.76
N LEU A 506 8.85 -17.18 -24.87
CA LEU A 506 10.07 -17.16 -24.08
C LEU A 506 11.15 -18.02 -24.72
N GLU A 507 12.23 -17.38 -25.18
CA GLU A 507 13.33 -18.09 -25.81
C GLU A 507 14.04 -19.05 -24.84
N PRO A 508 14.37 -20.29 -25.26
CA PRO A 508 15.14 -21.23 -24.44
C PRO A 508 16.54 -20.71 -24.12
N LEU A 509 17.03 -21.02 -22.92
CA LEU A 509 18.34 -20.60 -22.41
C LEU A 509 19.22 -21.83 -22.15
N GLU A 510 19.85 -22.37 -23.19
CA GLU A 510 20.58 -23.64 -23.15
C GLU A 510 21.73 -23.66 -22.11
N SER A 511 22.38 -22.51 -21.89
CA SER A 511 23.50 -22.37 -20.93
C SER A 511 23.07 -22.53 -19.47
N VAL A 512 21.77 -22.42 -19.13
CA VAL A 512 21.28 -22.45 -17.74
C VAL A 512 21.54 -23.81 -17.08
N ALA A 513 21.40 -24.91 -17.81
CA ALA A 513 21.67 -26.24 -17.27
C ALA A 513 23.15 -26.42 -16.88
N ALA A 514 24.06 -25.89 -17.70
CA ALA A 514 25.49 -25.91 -17.42
C ALA A 514 25.84 -25.00 -16.23
N ASN A 515 25.22 -23.82 -16.12
CA ASN A 515 25.37 -22.91 -14.99
C ASN A 515 25.09 -23.62 -13.65
N LEU A 516 23.96 -24.31 -13.56
CA LEU A 516 23.56 -25.02 -12.33
C LEU A 516 24.52 -26.15 -11.99
N THR A 517 25.00 -26.88 -13.00
CA THR A 517 25.95 -27.98 -12.83
C THR A 517 27.28 -27.45 -12.30
N GLY A 518 27.88 -26.47 -12.98
CA GLY A 518 29.17 -25.89 -12.59
C GLY A 518 29.14 -25.26 -11.21
N LEU A 519 28.09 -24.48 -10.88
CA LEU A 519 27.97 -23.89 -9.55
C LEU A 519 27.75 -24.94 -8.47
N GLY A 520 26.95 -25.97 -8.76
CA GLY A 520 26.74 -27.09 -7.85
C GLY A 520 28.05 -27.79 -7.49
N GLU A 521 28.86 -28.14 -8.49
CA GLU A 521 30.14 -28.81 -8.31
C GLU A 521 31.13 -27.97 -7.49
N VAL A 522 31.24 -26.68 -7.81
CA VAL A 522 32.18 -25.76 -7.15
C VAL A 522 31.78 -25.50 -5.70
N LEU A 523 30.50 -25.25 -5.42
CA LEU A 523 30.00 -24.98 -4.07
C LEU A 523 30.04 -26.23 -3.18
N ALA A 524 29.85 -27.42 -3.76
CA ALA A 524 29.86 -28.70 -3.07
C ALA A 524 31.26 -29.35 -2.97
N HIS A 525 32.27 -28.82 -3.65
CA HIS A 525 33.59 -29.48 -3.77
C HIS A 525 34.15 -29.87 -2.38
N PRO A 526 34.55 -31.12 -2.12
CA PRO A 526 34.90 -31.61 -0.77
C PRO A 526 35.96 -30.78 -0.04
N GLU A 527 36.98 -30.31 -0.77
CA GLU A 527 38.08 -29.54 -0.18
C GLU A 527 37.92 -28.02 -0.31
N HIS A 528 37.18 -27.54 -1.31
CA HIS A 528 37.21 -26.13 -1.72
C HIS A 528 35.86 -25.43 -1.56
N GLY A 529 34.75 -26.18 -1.58
CA GLY A 529 33.40 -25.65 -1.49
C GLY A 529 33.00 -25.26 -0.07
N GLY A 530 32.03 -24.35 0.05
CA GLY A 530 31.44 -23.96 1.33
C GLY A 530 30.32 -24.90 1.82
N PHE A 531 29.77 -25.75 0.97
CA PHE A 531 28.54 -26.51 1.24
C PHE A 531 28.78 -28.02 1.23
N ASP A 532 27.98 -28.74 1.99
CA ASP A 532 27.91 -30.20 1.87
C ASP A 532 27.20 -30.60 0.56
N PRO A 533 27.71 -31.56 -0.22
CA PRO A 533 27.05 -32.03 -1.44
C PRO A 533 25.58 -32.42 -1.24
N SER A 534 25.20 -32.98 -0.08
CA SER A 534 23.80 -33.37 0.19
C SER A 534 22.88 -32.18 0.49
N ARG A 535 23.43 -30.96 0.57
CA ARG A 535 22.73 -29.72 0.95
C ARG A 535 22.76 -28.67 -0.16
N VAL A 536 23.31 -29.03 -1.32
CA VAL A 536 23.18 -28.27 -2.56
C VAL A 536 22.06 -28.91 -3.38
N THR A 537 20.93 -28.21 -3.48
CA THR A 537 19.77 -28.67 -4.25
C THR A 537 19.68 -27.92 -5.56
N THR A 538 19.57 -28.63 -6.67
CA THR A 538 19.36 -28.05 -8.00
C THR A 538 17.94 -28.29 -8.49
N LEU A 539 17.28 -27.24 -8.99
CA LEU A 539 15.99 -27.31 -9.68
C LEU A 539 16.14 -26.79 -11.11
N LEU A 540 16.07 -27.69 -12.08
CA LEU A 540 16.09 -27.37 -13.51
C LEU A 540 14.66 -27.41 -14.08
N ASN A 541 14.24 -26.34 -14.74
CA ASN A 541 12.89 -26.15 -15.31
C ASN A 541 11.75 -26.40 -14.30
N PRO A 542 11.80 -25.84 -13.08
CA PRO A 542 10.73 -26.06 -12.11
C PRO A 542 9.45 -25.34 -12.53
N SER A 543 8.32 -25.88 -12.10
CA SER A 543 7.07 -25.13 -12.03
C SER A 543 7.08 -24.10 -10.89
N ARG A 544 6.15 -23.14 -10.93
CA ARG A 544 5.94 -22.18 -9.84
C ARG A 544 5.76 -22.87 -8.48
N HIS A 545 5.01 -23.97 -8.46
CA HIS A 545 4.74 -24.72 -7.24
C HIS A 545 6.00 -25.38 -6.67
N GLU A 546 6.76 -26.07 -7.52
CA GLU A 546 7.99 -26.78 -7.12
C GLU A 546 9.05 -25.82 -6.57
N PHE A 547 9.30 -24.71 -7.27
CA PHE A 547 10.26 -23.71 -6.82
C PHE A 547 9.82 -23.13 -5.47
N ARG A 548 8.55 -22.70 -5.34
CA ARG A 548 8.04 -22.15 -4.08
C ARG A 548 8.11 -23.15 -2.92
N ALA A 549 7.75 -24.41 -3.16
CA ALA A 549 7.77 -25.46 -2.14
C ALA A 549 9.20 -25.68 -1.63
N LYS A 550 10.17 -25.83 -2.54
CA LYS A 550 11.56 -26.09 -2.15
C LYS A 550 12.23 -24.88 -1.50
N LEU A 551 11.92 -23.68 -1.97
CA LEU A 551 12.34 -22.44 -1.33
C LEU A 551 11.85 -22.37 0.11
N LYS A 552 10.57 -22.63 0.35
CA LYS A 552 9.98 -22.64 1.70
C LYS A 552 10.62 -23.70 2.59
N GLU A 553 10.85 -24.90 2.07
CA GLU A 553 11.47 -26.01 2.80
C GLU A 553 12.88 -25.66 3.26
N LEU A 554 13.76 -25.27 2.32
CA LEU A 554 15.19 -25.08 2.61
C LEU A 554 15.46 -23.78 3.39
N SER A 555 14.74 -22.71 3.08
CA SER A 555 14.88 -21.44 3.82
C SER A 555 14.44 -21.55 5.29
N ALA A 556 13.59 -22.51 5.64
CA ALA A 556 13.12 -22.72 7.01
C ALA A 556 14.11 -23.51 7.88
N ILE A 557 15.02 -24.30 7.28
CA ILE A 557 15.91 -25.21 8.00
C ILE A 557 17.38 -24.77 8.02
N ALA A 558 17.78 -23.85 7.14
CA ALA A 558 19.14 -23.31 7.12
C ALA A 558 19.38 -22.39 8.32
N THR A 559 20.42 -22.65 9.11
CA THR A 559 20.75 -21.86 10.31
C THR A 559 22.01 -21.01 10.16
N ASP A 560 23.00 -21.45 9.37
CA ASP A 560 24.21 -20.67 9.11
C ASP A 560 24.08 -19.84 7.83
N THR A 561 24.13 -20.48 6.65
CA THR A 561 24.07 -19.78 5.36
C THR A 561 23.01 -20.37 4.45
N PHE A 562 22.11 -19.54 3.94
CA PHE A 562 21.18 -19.91 2.88
C PHE A 562 21.53 -19.17 1.60
N LEU A 563 21.94 -19.90 0.57
CA LEU A 563 22.25 -19.36 -0.75
C LEU A 563 21.13 -19.74 -1.72
N LEU A 564 20.52 -18.74 -2.36
CA LEU A 564 19.61 -18.91 -3.48
C LEU A 564 20.27 -18.34 -4.74
N TYR A 565 20.44 -19.18 -5.74
CA TYR A 565 20.84 -18.78 -7.08
C TYR A 565 19.67 -18.99 -8.03
N PHE A 566 19.37 -18.02 -8.89
CA PHE A 566 18.36 -18.12 -9.93
C PHE A 566 18.93 -17.71 -11.28
N ALA A 567 18.69 -18.51 -12.33
CA ALA A 567 18.99 -18.15 -13.71
C ALA A 567 17.82 -18.43 -14.67
N GLY A 568 17.49 -17.46 -15.52
CA GLY A 568 16.37 -17.57 -16.45
C GLY A 568 15.89 -16.20 -16.92
N HIS A 569 14.69 -16.14 -17.52
CA HIS A 569 14.03 -14.87 -17.82
C HIS A 569 13.54 -14.18 -16.54
N GLY A 570 13.85 -12.88 -16.43
CA GLY A 570 13.16 -11.97 -15.54
C GLY A 570 12.00 -11.35 -16.29
N LEU A 571 10.79 -11.58 -15.82
CA LEU A 571 9.56 -11.06 -16.43
C LEU A 571 9.14 -9.79 -15.71
N ALA A 572 8.71 -8.81 -16.50
CA ALA A 572 8.12 -7.58 -16.01
C ALA A 572 6.67 -7.55 -16.46
N ASP A 573 5.79 -7.18 -15.54
CA ASP A 573 4.39 -6.91 -15.85
C ASP A 573 4.28 -5.51 -16.50
N PRO A 574 3.56 -5.33 -17.61
CA PRO A 574 3.33 -4.01 -18.21
C PRO A 574 2.63 -3.01 -17.27
N TYR A 575 1.87 -3.52 -16.31
CA TYR A 575 1.02 -2.74 -15.41
C TYR A 575 1.61 -2.58 -14.01
N THR A 576 2.62 -3.38 -13.66
CA THR A 576 3.27 -3.29 -12.35
C THR A 576 4.79 -3.26 -12.48
N PRO A 577 5.50 -2.45 -11.68
CA PRO A 577 6.96 -2.40 -11.75
C PRO A 577 7.61 -3.65 -11.13
N ALA A 578 6.84 -4.65 -10.68
CA ALA A 578 7.32 -5.82 -9.98
C ALA A 578 8.17 -6.74 -10.88
N LEU A 579 9.21 -7.34 -10.29
CA LEU A 579 10.01 -8.38 -10.91
C LEU A 579 9.40 -9.76 -10.66
N TYR A 580 9.28 -10.55 -11.71
CA TYR A 580 8.83 -11.94 -11.67
C TYR A 580 9.94 -12.85 -12.20
N LEU A 581 10.17 -13.98 -11.53
CA LEU A 581 11.17 -14.97 -11.92
C LEU A 581 10.50 -16.01 -12.82
N GLY A 582 10.97 -16.12 -14.06
CA GLY A 582 10.45 -17.03 -15.07
C GLY A 582 10.71 -18.50 -14.72
N VAL A 583 9.62 -19.22 -14.47
CA VAL A 583 9.57 -20.68 -14.24
C VAL A 583 9.04 -21.37 -15.50
N ARG A 584 9.07 -22.71 -15.56
CA ARG A 584 8.70 -23.46 -16.77
C ARG A 584 7.30 -23.10 -17.27
N ASP A 585 6.35 -23.00 -16.33
CA ASP A 585 4.93 -22.70 -16.54
C ASP A 585 4.63 -21.20 -16.58
N ALA A 586 5.64 -20.33 -16.67
CA ALA A 586 5.43 -18.89 -16.78
C ALA A 586 5.01 -18.48 -18.19
N GLU A 587 3.99 -17.62 -18.26
CA GLU A 587 3.51 -16.98 -19.47
C GLU A 587 3.97 -15.51 -19.51
N SER A 588 4.54 -15.09 -20.64
CA SER A 588 5.09 -13.75 -20.86
C SER A 588 4.02 -12.65 -20.81
N LEU A 589 2.78 -12.97 -21.18
CA LEU A 589 1.65 -12.03 -21.19
C LEU A 589 0.95 -11.91 -19.84
N ASP A 590 1.09 -12.91 -18.96
CA ASP A 590 0.49 -12.91 -17.62
C ASP A 590 1.47 -13.42 -16.54
N PRO A 591 2.59 -12.70 -16.31
CA PRO A 591 3.59 -13.12 -15.33
C PRO A 591 3.08 -13.04 -13.89
N ALA A 592 2.02 -12.27 -13.60
CA ALA A 592 1.48 -12.12 -12.25
C ALA A 592 0.89 -13.43 -11.71
N ASP A 593 0.17 -14.16 -12.55
CA ASP A 593 -0.51 -15.40 -12.18
C ASP A 593 0.31 -16.66 -12.46
N THR A 594 1.27 -16.60 -13.39
CA THR A 594 2.00 -17.79 -13.84
C THR A 594 3.45 -17.86 -13.34
N ALA A 595 4.14 -16.74 -13.20
CA ALA A 595 5.54 -16.70 -12.75
C ALA A 595 5.69 -16.60 -11.22
N LEU A 596 6.92 -16.72 -10.70
CA LEU A 596 7.17 -16.55 -9.27
C LEU A 596 7.49 -15.07 -8.94
N PRO A 597 6.66 -14.36 -8.17
CA PRO A 597 6.95 -12.97 -7.82
C PRO A 597 8.19 -12.87 -6.94
N TYR A 598 9.12 -11.97 -7.26
CA TYR A 598 10.35 -11.75 -6.48
C TYR A 598 10.06 -11.43 -5.00
N ALA A 599 8.98 -10.68 -4.71
CA ALA A 599 8.55 -10.40 -3.34
C ALA A 599 8.29 -11.67 -2.51
N THR A 600 7.90 -12.78 -3.15
CA THR A 600 7.74 -14.08 -2.48
C THR A 600 9.09 -14.65 -2.04
N VAL A 601 10.13 -14.49 -2.87
CA VAL A 601 11.49 -14.88 -2.52
C VAL A 601 11.99 -14.06 -1.34
N GLY A 602 11.85 -12.74 -1.40
CA GLY A 602 12.25 -11.83 -0.31
C GLY A 602 11.62 -12.21 1.03
N ARG A 603 10.32 -12.52 1.06
CA ARG A 603 9.61 -12.92 2.28
C ARG A 603 10.14 -14.21 2.91
N HIS A 604 10.49 -15.21 2.08
CA HIS A 604 11.04 -16.47 2.57
C HIS A 604 12.47 -16.32 3.09
N LEU A 605 13.28 -15.50 2.42
CA LEU A 605 14.60 -15.13 2.92
C LEU A 605 14.50 -14.38 4.25
N GLU A 606 13.60 -13.39 4.35
CA GLU A 606 13.43 -12.57 5.54
C GLU A 606 12.98 -13.39 6.76
N SER A 607 11.99 -14.27 6.58
CA SER A 607 11.46 -15.12 7.64
C SER A 607 12.35 -16.32 8.02
N GLY A 608 13.32 -16.69 7.18
CA GLY A 608 14.22 -17.82 7.42
C GLY A 608 15.24 -17.58 8.55
N PRO A 609 15.62 -18.63 9.33
CA PRO A 609 16.51 -18.49 10.49
C PRO A 609 18.00 -18.39 10.14
N ALA A 610 18.38 -18.53 8.86
CA ALA A 610 19.76 -18.47 8.41
C ALA A 610 20.42 -17.14 8.79
N ARG A 611 21.64 -17.19 9.34
CA ARG A 611 22.41 -15.99 9.71
C ARG A 611 22.86 -15.20 8.49
N ASN A 612 23.31 -15.90 7.46
CA ASN A 612 23.76 -15.33 6.20
C ASN A 612 22.79 -15.73 5.09
N LYS A 613 22.25 -14.76 4.37
CA LYS A 613 21.34 -14.99 3.25
C LYS A 613 22.01 -14.44 2.00
N ILE A 614 22.14 -15.27 0.96
CA ILE A 614 22.81 -14.88 -0.27
C ILE A 614 21.85 -15.11 -1.40
N LEU A 615 21.62 -14.09 -2.20
CA LEU A 615 20.77 -14.13 -3.37
C LEU A 615 21.58 -13.76 -4.60
N VAL A 616 21.62 -14.63 -5.59
CA VAL A 616 22.31 -14.41 -6.86
C VAL A 616 21.27 -14.51 -7.97
N LEU A 617 21.04 -13.43 -8.70
CA LEU A 617 20.07 -13.35 -9.79
C LEU A 617 20.79 -13.16 -11.13
N ASP A 618 20.80 -14.22 -11.93
CA ASP A 618 21.33 -14.24 -13.29
C ASP A 618 20.17 -14.23 -14.32
N CYS A 619 19.44 -13.12 -14.33
CA CYS A 619 18.29 -12.89 -15.20
C CYS A 619 18.20 -11.44 -15.68
N CYS A 620 17.48 -11.22 -16.79
CA CYS A 620 17.16 -9.88 -17.29
C CYS A 620 16.41 -9.05 -16.23
N PHE A 621 16.64 -7.73 -16.22
CA PHE A 621 16.04 -6.81 -15.24
C PHE A 621 16.38 -7.12 -13.77
N SER A 622 17.39 -7.97 -13.50
CA SER A 622 17.79 -8.35 -12.14
C SER A 622 18.18 -7.14 -11.29
N GLY A 623 18.72 -6.05 -11.86
CA GLY A 623 18.96 -4.79 -11.14
C GLY A 623 17.71 -4.12 -10.54
N ARG A 624 16.48 -4.47 -11.00
CA ARG A 624 15.23 -4.07 -10.30
C ARG A 624 15.09 -4.69 -8.91
N ALA A 625 15.82 -5.77 -8.63
CA ALA A 625 15.96 -6.33 -7.29
C ALA A 625 16.88 -5.48 -6.38
N LEU A 626 17.63 -4.51 -6.92
CA LEU A 626 18.55 -3.66 -6.17
C LEU A 626 18.04 -2.22 -6.01
N ASP A 627 17.33 -1.70 -7.02
CA ASP A 627 16.85 -0.32 -7.09
C ASP A 627 15.72 -0.02 -6.10
N GLY A 628 16.11 0.51 -4.95
CA GLY A 628 15.27 1.36 -4.11
C GLY A 628 15.28 2.85 -4.53
N THR A 629 15.90 3.22 -5.66
CA THR A 629 16.03 4.62 -6.13
C THR A 629 16.07 4.78 -7.66
N MET A 630 15.01 5.39 -8.19
CA MET A 630 14.73 6.06 -9.49
C MET A 630 15.73 6.02 -10.68
N GLY A 631 15.20 5.60 -11.84
CA GLY A 631 15.35 6.33 -13.12
C GLY A 631 14.13 7.26 -13.36
N PRO A 632 14.20 8.24 -14.29
CA PRO A 632 13.20 9.29 -14.41
C PRO A 632 11.92 8.76 -15.06
N GLY A 633 10.96 8.29 -14.26
CA GLY A 633 9.65 7.90 -14.76
C GLY A 633 8.78 7.10 -13.80
N ASP A 634 9.34 6.17 -13.03
CA ASP A 634 8.53 5.11 -12.40
C ASP A 634 8.72 5.05 -10.88
N GLY A 635 7.61 4.78 -10.17
CA GLY A 635 7.51 4.78 -8.70
C GLY A 635 8.35 3.71 -7.99
N PRO A 636 8.48 3.79 -6.65
CA PRO A 636 9.46 3.01 -5.89
C PRO A 636 9.05 1.53 -5.75
N ILE A 637 9.78 0.63 -6.40
CA ILE A 637 9.83 -0.78 -5.97
C ILE A 637 10.73 -0.83 -4.73
N ARG A 638 10.13 -0.90 -3.54
CA ARG A 638 10.93 -1.18 -2.32
C ARG A 638 11.31 -2.66 -2.32
N THR A 639 12.58 -2.95 -2.52
CA THR A 639 13.17 -4.21 -2.02
C THR A 639 12.98 -4.24 -0.50
N PRO A 640 12.45 -5.32 0.10
CA PRO A 640 12.49 -5.47 1.56
C PRO A 640 13.96 -5.34 2.03
N ASP A 641 14.18 -4.63 3.13
CA ASP A 641 15.51 -4.48 3.72
C ASP A 641 15.83 -5.78 4.46
N ILE A 642 16.13 -6.84 3.71
CA ILE A 642 16.29 -8.18 4.27
C ILE A 642 17.62 -8.19 5.04
N GLY A 643 17.59 -8.02 6.36
CA GLY A 643 18.78 -8.01 7.20
C GLY A 643 19.62 -9.28 7.02
N GLY A 644 20.93 -9.12 6.79
CA GLY A 644 21.84 -10.24 6.55
C GLY A 644 21.71 -10.84 5.16
N THR A 645 21.34 -10.02 4.15
CA THR A 645 21.24 -10.45 2.76
C THR A 645 22.28 -9.80 1.85
N TYR A 646 22.94 -10.62 1.06
CA TYR A 646 23.81 -10.17 -0.03
C TYR A 646 23.16 -10.50 -1.37
N ILE A 647 22.84 -9.47 -2.15
CA ILE A 647 22.22 -9.62 -3.47
C ILE A 647 23.26 -9.30 -4.55
N LEU A 648 23.50 -10.26 -5.43
CA LEU A 648 24.28 -10.12 -6.66
C LEU A 648 23.33 -10.19 -7.86
N THR A 649 23.43 -9.23 -8.77
CA THR A 649 22.65 -9.25 -10.00
C THR A 649 23.55 -9.20 -11.22
N ALA A 650 23.21 -9.99 -12.22
CA ALA A 650 23.99 -10.14 -13.44
C ALA A 650 23.95 -8.88 -14.32
N SER A 651 22.93 -8.04 -14.20
CA SER A 651 22.78 -6.81 -14.99
C SER A 651 22.15 -5.66 -14.19
N ALA A 652 22.30 -4.44 -14.69
CA ALA A 652 21.55 -3.26 -14.24
C ALA A 652 20.05 -3.37 -14.55
N ALA A 653 19.21 -2.58 -13.87
CA ALA A 653 17.74 -2.67 -13.92
C ALA A 653 17.11 -2.55 -15.31
N THR A 654 17.85 -2.06 -16.30
CA THR A 654 17.41 -1.79 -17.67
C THR A 654 18.12 -2.65 -18.74
N GLN A 655 18.94 -3.63 -18.34
CA GLN A 655 19.75 -4.42 -19.28
C GLN A 655 19.47 -5.93 -19.21
N PRO A 656 19.45 -6.62 -20.36
CA PRO A 656 19.33 -8.07 -20.40
C PRO A 656 20.62 -8.76 -19.91
N ALA A 657 20.48 -9.90 -19.26
CA ALA A 657 21.61 -10.79 -18.99
C ALA A 657 21.95 -11.56 -20.29
N LEU A 658 23.24 -11.63 -20.66
CA LEU A 658 23.65 -12.17 -21.94
C LEU A 658 24.32 -13.55 -21.78
N ALA A 659 23.89 -14.49 -22.63
CA ALA A 659 24.64 -15.71 -22.94
C ALA A 659 25.39 -15.47 -24.27
N PRO A 660 26.72 -15.34 -24.27
CA PRO A 660 27.46 -15.11 -25.51
C PRO A 660 27.31 -16.32 -26.46
N PRO A 661 27.16 -16.12 -27.78
CA PRO A 661 26.96 -17.21 -28.72
C PRO A 661 28.11 -18.24 -28.68
N GLY A 662 27.79 -19.50 -28.40
CA GLY A 662 28.76 -20.61 -28.35
C GLY A 662 29.46 -20.82 -27.00
N GLU A 663 29.17 -20.00 -25.99
CA GLU A 663 29.67 -20.18 -24.62
C GLU A 663 28.84 -21.21 -23.84
N THR A 664 29.51 -22.03 -23.03
CA THR A 664 28.86 -23.05 -22.20
C THR A 664 28.03 -22.45 -21.07
N HIS A 665 28.40 -21.25 -20.59
CA HIS A 665 27.78 -20.58 -19.44
C HIS A 665 27.32 -19.17 -19.83
N THR A 666 26.37 -18.60 -19.07
CA THR A 666 26.04 -17.16 -19.19
C THR A 666 27.26 -16.30 -18.83
N ALA A 667 27.32 -15.06 -19.31
CA ALA A 667 28.48 -14.19 -19.07
C ALA A 667 28.76 -13.97 -17.57
N PHE A 668 27.71 -13.79 -16.76
CA PHE A 668 27.82 -13.62 -15.32
C PHE A 668 28.25 -14.90 -14.60
N THR A 669 27.57 -16.01 -14.86
CA THR A 669 27.89 -17.27 -14.18
C THR A 669 29.22 -17.85 -14.61
N GLY A 670 29.60 -17.70 -15.88
CA GLY A 670 30.93 -18.05 -16.38
C GLY A 670 32.03 -17.27 -15.66
N ALA A 671 31.84 -15.97 -15.43
CA ALA A 671 32.78 -15.15 -14.66
C ALA A 671 32.85 -15.56 -13.17
N LEU A 672 31.71 -15.91 -12.57
CA LEU A 672 31.65 -16.40 -11.19
C LEU A 672 32.37 -17.75 -11.04
N LEU A 673 32.18 -18.65 -12.01
CA LEU A 673 32.88 -19.94 -12.05
C LEU A 673 34.38 -19.77 -12.24
N GLU A 674 34.83 -18.89 -13.14
CA GLU A 674 36.25 -18.57 -13.29
C GLU A 674 36.82 -18.06 -11.97
N LEU A 675 36.14 -17.10 -11.33
CA LEU A 675 36.56 -16.54 -10.04
C LEU A 675 36.70 -17.62 -8.95
N PHE A 676 35.75 -18.55 -8.87
CA PHE A 676 35.76 -19.62 -7.87
C PHE A 676 36.75 -20.75 -8.18
N THR A 677 37.03 -21.02 -9.45
CA THR A 677 37.87 -22.15 -9.86
C THR A 677 39.33 -21.76 -10.06
N GLU A 678 39.62 -20.56 -10.55
CA GLU A 678 40.98 -20.06 -10.77
C GLU A 678 41.54 -19.31 -9.57
N GLY A 679 40.67 -18.76 -8.72
CA GLY A 679 41.03 -17.95 -7.56
C GLY A 679 41.58 -16.57 -7.90
N VAL A 680 41.93 -15.79 -6.89
CA VAL A 680 42.53 -14.45 -7.04
C VAL A 680 43.90 -14.40 -6.37
N ASP A 681 44.83 -13.63 -6.95
CA ASP A 681 46.14 -13.37 -6.37
C ASP A 681 46.00 -12.42 -5.16
N SER A 682 45.53 -12.97 -4.04
CA SER A 682 45.19 -12.28 -2.80
C SER A 682 45.72 -13.08 -1.60
N PRO A 683 46.14 -12.40 -0.50
CA PRO A 683 46.47 -13.10 0.74
C PRO A 683 45.26 -13.72 1.45
N ALA A 684 44.03 -13.51 0.95
CA ALA A 684 42.83 -14.12 1.50
C ALA A 684 42.75 -15.63 1.24
N GLU A 685 42.43 -16.41 2.28
CA GLU A 685 42.28 -17.86 2.22
C GLU A 685 40.99 -18.28 1.47
N PHE A 686 39.99 -17.40 1.43
CA PHE A 686 38.69 -17.65 0.79
C PHE A 686 38.37 -16.59 -0.27
N ILE A 687 37.50 -16.95 -1.22
CA ILE A 687 36.91 -16.03 -2.19
C ILE A 687 35.61 -15.50 -1.61
N HIS A 688 35.53 -14.19 -1.44
CA HIS A 688 34.40 -13.43 -0.92
C HIS A 688 33.73 -12.64 -2.06
N PRO A 689 32.58 -13.09 -2.57
CA PRO A 689 31.94 -12.43 -3.71
C PRO A 689 31.76 -10.90 -3.59
N VAL A 690 31.68 -10.37 -2.37
CA VAL A 690 31.63 -8.92 -2.06
C VAL A 690 32.99 -8.24 -2.25
N ARG A 691 34.09 -8.82 -1.74
CA ARG A 691 35.44 -8.22 -1.83
C ARG A 691 35.98 -8.32 -3.25
N GLU A 692 35.76 -9.45 -3.90
CA GLU A 692 36.20 -9.69 -5.27
C GLU A 692 35.19 -9.19 -6.33
N PHE A 693 34.18 -8.39 -5.93
CA PHE A 693 33.17 -7.87 -6.86
C PHE A 693 33.77 -7.08 -8.02
N ALA A 694 34.79 -6.23 -7.76
CA ALA A 694 35.46 -5.49 -8.83
C ALA A 694 36.10 -6.43 -9.87
N ARG A 695 36.71 -7.52 -9.42
CA ARG A 695 37.28 -8.54 -10.30
C ARG A 695 36.19 -9.30 -11.06
N LEU A 696 35.09 -9.63 -10.39
CA LEU A 696 33.92 -10.23 -11.03
C LEU A 696 33.39 -9.32 -12.16
N THR A 697 33.26 -8.02 -11.91
CA THR A 697 32.84 -7.03 -12.93
C THR A 697 33.78 -7.01 -14.13
N GLU A 698 35.11 -7.06 -13.92
CA GLU A 698 36.08 -7.15 -15.02
C GLU A 698 35.88 -8.42 -15.86
N LEU A 699 35.71 -9.57 -15.20
CA LEU A 699 35.53 -10.87 -15.86
C LEU A 699 34.19 -10.94 -16.63
N VAL A 700 33.14 -10.30 -16.13
CA VAL A 700 31.85 -10.17 -16.83
C VAL A 700 32.00 -9.28 -18.05
N ARG A 701 32.61 -8.10 -17.91
CA ARG A 701 32.81 -7.16 -19.04
C ARG A 701 33.74 -7.73 -20.12
N ALA A 702 34.68 -8.59 -19.75
CA ALA A 702 35.53 -9.30 -20.72
C ALA A 702 34.72 -10.28 -21.59
N ARG A 703 33.68 -10.91 -21.04
CA ARG A 703 32.78 -11.83 -21.76
C ARG A 703 31.66 -11.11 -22.50
N ALA A 704 31.08 -10.11 -21.86
CA ALA A 704 29.96 -9.31 -22.37
C ALA A 704 30.17 -7.84 -21.99
N SER A 705 30.83 -7.09 -22.87
CA SER A 705 31.23 -5.69 -22.64
C SER A 705 30.06 -4.74 -22.30
N GLN A 706 28.84 -5.11 -22.67
CA GLN A 706 27.62 -4.32 -22.41
C GLN A 706 26.92 -4.69 -21.09
N GLN A 707 27.34 -5.77 -20.42
CA GLN A 707 26.72 -6.25 -19.19
C GLN A 707 27.46 -5.72 -17.96
N ASP A 708 26.73 -5.01 -17.09
CA ASP A 708 27.28 -4.45 -15.85
C ASP A 708 26.60 -5.09 -14.63
N PRO A 709 27.29 -5.99 -13.89
CA PRO A 709 26.73 -6.60 -12.70
C PRO A 709 26.61 -5.56 -11.57
N GLN A 710 25.66 -5.77 -10.68
CA GLN A 710 25.44 -4.91 -9.52
C GLN A 710 25.40 -5.74 -8.22
N GLN A 711 25.70 -5.09 -7.09
CA GLN A 711 25.59 -5.70 -5.77
C GLN A 711 24.91 -4.77 -4.77
N ARG A 712 24.17 -5.34 -3.82
CA ARG A 712 23.69 -4.66 -2.61
C ARG A 712 23.92 -5.54 -1.40
N ASN A 713 24.42 -4.92 -0.34
CA ASN A 713 24.74 -5.60 0.89
C ASN A 713 24.03 -4.92 2.06
N THR A 714 23.27 -5.71 2.82
CA THR A 714 22.70 -5.31 4.11
C THR A 714 23.52 -5.98 5.22
N ASN A 715 24.43 -5.24 5.85
CA ASN A 715 25.36 -5.65 6.94
C ASN A 715 26.72 -6.26 6.52
N THR A 716 27.38 -6.94 7.46
CA THR A 716 28.79 -7.38 7.44
C THR A 716 29.04 -8.69 6.67
N ILE A 717 28.19 -9.07 5.70
CA ILE A 717 28.36 -10.30 4.88
C ILE A 717 29.62 -10.26 4.01
N GLY A 718 30.21 -9.08 3.82
CA GLY A 718 31.45 -8.86 3.06
C GLY A 718 32.68 -9.66 3.49
N GLU A 719 32.59 -10.45 4.55
CA GLU A 719 33.67 -11.27 5.09
C GLU A 719 33.40 -12.78 4.95
N LEU A 720 32.22 -13.22 4.49
CA LEU A 720 31.94 -14.64 4.27
C LEU A 720 32.49 -15.09 2.91
N GLY A 721 33.39 -16.09 2.90
CA GLY A 721 33.88 -16.69 1.67
C GLY A 721 32.96 -17.82 1.21
N LEU A 722 32.79 -18.04 -0.11
CA LEU A 722 31.97 -19.16 -0.63
C LEU A 722 32.79 -20.37 -1.03
N VAL A 723 34.05 -20.15 -1.40
CA VAL A 723 35.02 -21.19 -1.75
C VAL A 723 36.41 -20.84 -1.23
N ARG A 724 37.28 -21.83 -1.06
CA ARG A 724 38.71 -21.59 -0.81
C ARG A 724 39.38 -20.97 -2.02
N ASN A 725 40.20 -19.96 -1.79
CA ASN A 725 41.01 -19.36 -2.83
C ASN A 725 42.12 -20.33 -3.23
N ARG A 726 42.06 -20.87 -4.47
CA ARG A 726 43.06 -21.82 -4.97
C ARG A 726 44.46 -21.22 -5.13
N ARG A 727 44.57 -19.90 -5.20
CA ARG A 727 45.86 -19.17 -5.29
C ARG A 727 46.43 -18.77 -3.94
N TYR A 728 45.74 -19.11 -2.84
CA TYR A 728 46.22 -18.83 -1.50
C TYR A 728 47.58 -19.52 -1.26
N ARG A 729 48.60 -18.74 -0.93
CA ARG A 729 49.89 -19.23 -0.46
C ARG A 729 50.05 -18.82 0.99
N ALA A 730 50.04 -19.80 1.89
CA ALA A 730 50.32 -19.55 3.30
C ALA A 730 51.71 -18.90 3.41
N VAL A 731 51.79 -17.71 3.99
CA VAL A 731 53.06 -17.07 4.31
C VAL A 731 53.74 -17.99 5.34
N SER A 732 54.83 -18.64 4.95
CA SER A 732 55.67 -19.41 5.86
C SER A 732 56.12 -18.48 6.99
N ARG A 733 55.66 -18.74 8.21
CA ARG A 733 56.20 -18.09 9.41
C ARG A 733 57.55 -18.68 9.77
#